data_AF-D7M1K7-F1
#
_entry.id   AF-D7M1K7-F1
#
_cell.length_a   1.000
_cell.length_b   1.000
_cell.length_c   1.000
_cell.angle_alpha   90.00
_cell.angle_beta   90.00
_cell.angle_gamma   90.00
#
_symmetry.space_group_name_H-M   'P 1'
#
loop_
_entity.id
_entity.type
_entity.pdbx_description
1 polymer ?
#
loop_
_entity_poly.entity_id
_entity_poly.type
_entity_poly.pdbx_seq_one_letter_code
_entity_poly.pdbx_strand_id
1 'polypeptide(L)'
;MEEFGDNKMLYLRDTWRQGTMICDVLPINPSSNGVWPEPKFSDPNINVHFWNYTFPHLQMIFLIISFLWQFLHFFLRRLGMIRFTSHMLTGVLLSKSFLKENSAARRFFSTEDYKEIVFSLTAACSYMMFWFLMGVKMDMGLIRTTGRKAITIGISSVLLSTLVCSVIFFGNLRDVGTKNSDHTLNSLETVVIYSIQCLSSFPVVGNLLFELRLQNSELGRLAMSSAVISDFSTSVLASALIFMKELKDEQTRLGSVFIGDVIAGNRPLKRAAIVVLFVCLAIYVFRPLMFYIVKQTPSGRPVKAIYLTTIIVMVSGSAILANWCKQSIFMGPFILGLAVPHGPPLGSAIIQKYESAIFGTFIPFFVASSSTEIDISALFDWEDLSGIILIMITSFVVKFILTTVAALFYRMPMEDCFAISLIMSFKGIFELGAYALAYQRGSVRPETFTVACLYIMLNSAIIPPILRYLYDPSRMYAGYEKRNMQHLKQNSELRILSCIYRTEDISPTINLLEATCPSRESPVASYVLHLMELVGQANPIFISHKLQTRRTEETSYSNNVLVSFEKFHKDFYGSVFVSIYTALSMPDTMHGDICMLALNNTTSLILLPFHQTWSADGSALISNSNMIRNLNKSVLDVAPCSVGIFVYRSSSGRRTINDTVSNLSSYNICMIFLGGKDDREAVTLATRMARDPRINITVVRMITTDEKARENSEWDKMLDDEILREVKSNTLVDIFYSEKAVEDASETSGLLKSMVSDFDMFIVGRGKGRKSVFTDGLEEWSEFKELGIIGDLLTSQDFNCQASVLVIQQQQLMI
;
A
#
# COMPACT_ATOMS: atom_id res chain seq x y z
N MET A 1 7.91 -26.15 -73.85
CA MET A 1 7.18 -27.37 -73.45
C MET A 1 7.36 -27.49 -71.96
N GLU A 2 6.63 -26.65 -71.22
CA GLU A 2 5.30 -26.98 -70.66
C GLU A 2 5.45 -27.98 -69.53
N GLU A 3 5.45 -27.44 -68.30
CA GLU A 3 4.84 -27.98 -67.06
C GLU A 3 5.56 -27.36 -65.85
N PHE A 4 5.15 -26.15 -65.49
CA PHE A 4 5.23 -25.68 -64.10
C PHE A 4 3.80 -25.26 -63.69
N GLY A 5 2.92 -26.26 -63.69
CA GLY A 5 1.66 -26.23 -62.95
C GLY A 5 1.90 -26.71 -61.52
N ASP A 6 1.15 -26.14 -60.58
CA ASP A 6 0.88 -26.68 -59.24
C ASP A 6 2.03 -26.86 -58.23
N ASN A 7 2.65 -25.74 -57.82
CA ASN A 7 3.34 -25.70 -56.51
C ASN A 7 3.16 -24.38 -55.73
N LYS A 8 2.07 -23.65 -55.98
CA LYS A 8 1.68 -22.46 -55.20
C LYS A 8 0.62 -22.73 -54.11
N MET A 9 0.11 -23.95 -54.02
CA MET A 9 -0.94 -24.36 -53.06
C MET A 9 -0.41 -25.08 -51.81
N LEU A 10 0.91 -25.25 -51.64
CA LEU A 10 1.50 -26.03 -50.54
C LEU A 10 1.90 -25.21 -49.30
N TYR A 11 1.68 -23.89 -49.29
CA TYR A 11 1.96 -23.02 -48.14
C TYR A 11 0.75 -22.75 -47.23
N LEU A 12 -0.40 -23.35 -47.53
CA LEU A 12 -1.63 -23.20 -46.75
C LEU A 12 -2.19 -24.59 -46.46
N ARG A 13 -1.68 -25.26 -45.43
CA ARG A 13 -2.45 -26.17 -44.57
C ARG A 13 -1.57 -26.86 -43.53
N ASP A 14 -1.74 -26.40 -42.30
CA ASP A 14 -2.09 -27.20 -41.12
C ASP A 14 -1.21 -26.87 -39.91
N THR A 15 -1.75 -26.02 -39.04
CA THR A 15 -1.32 -25.89 -37.65
C THR A 15 -1.74 -27.16 -36.91
N TRP A 16 -0.79 -28.03 -36.57
CA TRP A 16 -1.07 -29.21 -35.74
C TRP A 16 -0.73 -28.92 -34.28
N ARG A 17 -1.69 -29.20 -33.38
CA ARG A 17 -1.57 -29.00 -31.93
C ARG A 17 -1.36 -30.35 -31.24
N GLN A 18 -0.21 -30.58 -30.62
CA GLN A 18 0.06 -31.80 -29.84
C GLN A 18 0.54 -31.44 -28.43
N GLY A 19 -0.36 -31.52 -27.45
CA GLY A 19 -0.07 -31.14 -26.06
C GLY A 19 0.28 -29.67 -25.93
N THR A 20 1.49 -29.36 -25.43
CA THR A 20 1.99 -27.98 -25.28
C THR A 20 2.84 -27.49 -26.47
N MET A 21 2.98 -28.28 -27.54
CA MET A 21 3.74 -27.89 -28.73
C MET A 21 2.81 -27.52 -29.89
N ILE A 22 3.12 -26.39 -30.52
CA ILE A 22 2.45 -25.85 -31.71
C ILE A 22 3.55 -25.67 -32.76
N CYS A 23 3.39 -26.30 -33.92
CA CYS A 23 4.26 -26.08 -35.08
C CYS A 23 3.56 -25.09 -36.02
N ASP A 24 4.26 -24.01 -36.38
CA ASP A 24 3.73 -22.92 -37.19
C ASP A 24 4.76 -22.49 -38.27
N VAL A 25 4.30 -21.87 -39.35
CA VAL A 25 5.14 -21.54 -40.51
C VAL A 25 5.90 -20.24 -40.25
N LEU A 26 7.23 -20.34 -40.09
CA LEU A 26 8.16 -19.21 -40.02
C LEU A 26 8.66 -18.81 -41.43
N PRO A 27 8.95 -17.53 -41.70
CA PRO A 27 9.03 -16.41 -40.74
C PRO A 27 7.72 -15.64 -40.59
N ILE A 28 7.35 -15.35 -39.33
CA ILE A 28 6.41 -14.28 -38.99
C ILE A 28 6.99 -12.97 -39.55
N ASN A 29 6.19 -12.07 -40.13
CA ASN A 29 6.64 -10.74 -40.54
C ASN A 29 6.47 -9.76 -39.37
N PRO A 30 7.50 -9.52 -38.52
CA PRO A 30 7.33 -8.76 -37.29
C PRO A 30 7.25 -7.25 -37.53
N SER A 31 7.98 -6.72 -38.51
CA SER A 31 8.20 -5.29 -38.69
C SER A 31 7.55 -4.78 -39.97
N SER A 32 6.83 -3.66 -39.85
CA SER A 32 6.27 -2.93 -40.99
C SER A 32 7.21 -1.81 -41.42
N ASN A 33 7.21 -1.47 -42.71
CA ASN A 33 7.93 -0.32 -43.25
C ASN A 33 7.24 1.04 -42.93
N GLY A 34 6.18 1.04 -42.12
CA GLY A 34 5.43 2.23 -41.72
C GLY A 34 3.99 2.20 -42.20
N VAL A 35 3.18 3.18 -41.76
CA VAL A 35 1.75 3.32 -42.10
C VAL A 35 1.53 3.57 -43.60
N TRP A 36 2.54 4.15 -44.26
CA TRP A 36 2.57 4.46 -45.69
C TRP A 36 3.71 3.70 -46.37
N PRO A 37 3.63 2.37 -46.50
CA PRO A 37 4.68 1.63 -47.17
C PRO A 37 4.65 1.95 -48.67
N GLU A 38 5.81 2.24 -49.26
CA GLU A 38 5.94 2.20 -50.71
C GLU A 38 5.62 0.78 -51.19
N PRO A 39 4.74 0.61 -52.21
CA PRO A 39 4.35 -0.72 -52.67
C PRO A 39 5.58 -1.48 -53.20
N LYS A 40 5.92 -2.60 -52.56
CA LYS A 40 7.06 -3.44 -52.97
C LYS A 40 6.79 -4.18 -54.28
N PHE A 41 5.52 -4.41 -54.60
CA PHE A 41 5.08 -5.11 -55.81
C PHE A 41 3.98 -4.34 -56.52
N SER A 42 3.98 -4.40 -57.86
CA SER A 42 3.01 -3.77 -58.75
C SER A 42 1.60 -4.37 -58.66
N ASP A 43 1.48 -5.56 -58.06
CA ASP A 43 0.20 -6.26 -57.86
C ASP A 43 -0.37 -5.95 -56.46
N PRO A 44 -1.54 -5.30 -56.34
CA PRO A 44 -2.07 -4.81 -55.06
C PRO A 44 -2.42 -5.92 -54.06
N ASN A 45 -2.71 -7.14 -54.53
CA ASN A 45 -3.05 -8.29 -53.68
C ASN A 45 -1.82 -8.95 -53.02
N ILE A 46 -0.60 -8.59 -53.42
CA ILE A 46 0.66 -9.15 -52.91
C ILE A 46 1.25 -8.28 -51.79
N ASN A 47 0.84 -7.00 -51.71
CA ASN A 47 1.31 -6.10 -50.67
C ASN A 47 0.62 -6.40 -49.33
N VAL A 48 1.42 -6.84 -48.34
CA VAL A 48 0.94 -7.09 -46.97
C VAL A 48 0.45 -5.77 -46.36
N HIS A 49 -0.84 -5.68 -46.02
CA HIS A 49 -1.40 -4.50 -45.35
C HIS A 49 -0.71 -4.26 -44.00
N PHE A 50 -0.58 -2.99 -43.60
CA PHE A 50 0.02 -2.57 -42.32
C PHE A 50 -0.51 -3.36 -41.10
N TRP A 51 -1.81 -3.69 -41.11
CA TRP A 51 -2.49 -4.41 -40.04
C TRP A 51 -2.27 -5.93 -40.01
N ASN A 52 -1.64 -6.49 -41.05
CA ASN A 52 -1.24 -7.89 -41.08
C ASN A 52 0.16 -8.12 -40.49
N TYR A 53 0.89 -7.06 -40.16
CA TYR A 53 2.13 -7.17 -39.39
C TYR A 53 1.83 -7.37 -37.90
N THR A 54 2.55 -8.31 -37.28
CA THR A 54 2.28 -8.72 -35.89
C THR A 54 2.53 -7.61 -34.87
N PHE A 55 3.61 -6.84 -35.01
CA PHE A 55 3.99 -5.84 -34.00
C PHE A 55 3.06 -4.61 -33.97
N PRO A 56 2.76 -3.94 -35.10
CA PRO A 56 1.81 -2.83 -35.11
C PRO A 56 0.40 -3.24 -34.67
N HIS A 57 -0.01 -4.45 -35.02
CA HIS A 57 -1.29 -5.01 -34.62
C HIS A 57 -1.37 -5.19 -33.09
N LEU A 58 -0.36 -5.81 -32.48
CA LEU A 58 -0.27 -5.97 -31.03
C LEU A 58 -0.21 -4.61 -30.32
N GLN A 59 0.53 -3.64 -30.87
CA GLN A 59 0.59 -2.28 -30.31
C GLN A 59 -0.78 -1.59 -30.30
N MET A 60 -1.58 -1.75 -31.37
CA MET A 60 -2.94 -1.22 -31.40
C MET A 60 -3.87 -1.94 -30.42
N ILE A 61 -3.76 -3.26 -30.29
CA ILE A 61 -4.51 -4.01 -29.27
C ILE A 61 -4.17 -3.47 -27.87
N PHE A 62 -2.90 -3.24 -27.57
CA PHE A 62 -2.46 -2.62 -26.31
C PHE A 62 -3.10 -1.25 -26.12
N LEU A 63 -3.06 -0.37 -27.14
CA LEU A 63 -3.66 0.96 -27.06
C LEU A 63 -5.18 0.90 -26.83
N ILE A 64 -5.89 0.03 -27.55
CA ILE A 64 -7.34 -0.12 -27.41
C ILE A 64 -7.70 -0.62 -26.02
N ILE A 65 -7.05 -1.68 -25.54
CA ILE A 65 -7.29 -2.23 -24.19
C ILE A 65 -6.97 -1.17 -23.14
N SER A 66 -5.82 -0.48 -23.25
CA SER A 66 -5.42 0.59 -22.33
C SER A 66 -6.43 1.73 -22.28
N PHE A 67 -6.90 2.20 -23.43
CA PHE A 67 -7.91 3.25 -23.51
C PHE A 67 -9.25 2.80 -22.90
N LEU A 68 -9.72 1.61 -23.27
CA LEU A 68 -11.02 1.11 -22.83
C LEU A 68 -11.07 0.92 -21.31
N TRP A 69 -10.03 0.31 -20.71
CA TRP A 69 -10.05 0.09 -19.27
C TRP A 69 -9.94 1.40 -18.49
N GLN A 70 -9.15 2.36 -18.96
CA GLN A 70 -9.04 3.68 -18.32
C GLN A 70 -10.36 4.45 -18.40
N PHE A 71 -11.02 4.41 -19.57
CA PHE A 71 -12.33 5.00 -19.77
C PHE A 71 -13.37 4.38 -18.83
N LEU A 72 -13.45 3.05 -18.75
CA LEU A 72 -14.33 2.36 -17.82
C LEU A 72 -13.99 2.71 -16.37
N HIS A 73 -12.70 2.69 -16.00
CA HIS A 73 -12.26 2.98 -14.65
C HIS A 73 -12.61 4.40 -14.20
N PHE A 74 -12.62 5.38 -15.12
CA PHE A 74 -13.04 6.75 -14.81
C PHE A 74 -14.45 6.80 -14.21
N PHE A 75 -15.39 6.01 -14.74
CA PHE A 75 -16.74 5.90 -14.20
C PHE A 75 -16.82 4.97 -12.97
N LEU A 76 -16.21 3.79 -13.07
CA LEU A 76 -16.28 2.77 -12.02
C LEU A 76 -15.59 3.19 -10.71
N ARG A 77 -14.55 4.04 -10.80
CA ARG A 77 -13.88 4.62 -9.63
C ARG A 77 -14.83 5.43 -8.76
N ARG A 78 -15.83 6.10 -9.34
CA ARG A 78 -16.84 6.86 -8.59
C ARG A 78 -17.76 5.95 -7.78
N LEU A 79 -17.98 4.72 -8.26
CA LEU A 79 -18.74 3.68 -7.56
C LEU A 79 -17.91 2.91 -6.51
N GLY A 80 -16.64 3.26 -6.34
CA GLY A 80 -15.75 2.62 -5.38
C GLY A 80 -15.13 1.29 -5.84
N MET A 81 -15.25 0.94 -7.12
CA MET A 81 -14.63 -0.25 -7.69
C MET A 81 -13.13 -0.10 -7.92
N ILE A 82 -12.42 -1.23 -7.89
CA ILE A 82 -10.98 -1.35 -8.12
C ILE A 82 -10.63 -1.42 -9.62
N ARG A 83 -9.34 -1.24 -9.94
CA ARG A 83 -8.85 -1.27 -11.34
C ARG A 83 -9.05 -2.63 -12.00
N PHE A 84 -8.84 -3.71 -11.24
CA PHE A 84 -8.99 -5.08 -11.73
C PHE A 84 -10.39 -5.35 -12.32
N THR A 85 -11.45 -4.84 -11.69
CA THR A 85 -12.83 -4.94 -12.20
C THR A 85 -12.99 -4.24 -13.56
N SER A 86 -12.30 -3.11 -13.75
CA SER A 86 -12.30 -2.38 -15.02
C SER A 86 -11.57 -3.16 -16.12
N HIS A 87 -10.49 -3.87 -15.78
CA HIS A 87 -9.78 -4.77 -16.70
C HIS A 87 -10.65 -5.95 -17.12
N MET A 88 -11.36 -6.59 -16.17
CA MET A 88 -12.27 -7.70 -16.49
C MET A 88 -13.42 -7.25 -17.37
N LEU A 89 -14.07 -6.12 -17.05
CA LEU A 89 -15.15 -5.58 -17.86
C LEU A 89 -14.68 -5.24 -19.28
N THR A 90 -13.46 -4.74 -19.42
CA THR A 90 -12.83 -4.50 -20.72
C THR A 90 -12.71 -5.78 -21.54
N GLY A 91 -12.25 -6.86 -20.92
CA GLY A 91 -12.16 -8.17 -21.60
C GLY A 91 -13.51 -8.77 -21.93
N VAL A 92 -14.53 -8.60 -21.07
CA VAL A 92 -15.91 -9.03 -21.34
C VAL A 92 -16.50 -8.27 -22.53
N LEU A 93 -16.29 -6.96 -22.64
CA LEU A 93 -16.72 -6.18 -23.81
C LEU A 93 -16.06 -6.64 -25.12
N LEU A 94 -14.83 -7.15 -25.01
CA LEU A 94 -14.07 -7.71 -26.14
C LEU A 94 -14.31 -9.22 -26.33
N SER A 95 -15.22 -9.84 -25.56
CA SER A 95 -15.47 -11.28 -25.62
C SER A 95 -16.34 -11.69 -26.81
N LYS A 96 -16.38 -13.00 -27.08
CA LYS A 96 -17.22 -13.62 -28.11
C LYS A 96 -18.70 -13.26 -27.97
N SER A 97 -19.15 -12.99 -26.73
CA SER A 97 -20.55 -12.68 -26.44
C SER A 97 -21.02 -11.31 -26.94
N PHE A 98 -20.14 -10.31 -26.93
CA PHE A 98 -20.48 -8.94 -27.33
C PHE A 98 -20.02 -8.63 -28.75
N LEU A 99 -18.87 -9.15 -29.16
CA LEU A 99 -18.36 -9.00 -30.52
C LEU A 99 -18.84 -10.16 -31.40
N LYS A 100 -19.91 -9.92 -32.17
CA LYS A 100 -20.42 -10.89 -33.16
C LYS A 100 -19.31 -11.38 -34.08
N GLU A 101 -19.34 -12.68 -34.38
CA GLU A 101 -18.32 -13.40 -35.15
C GLU A 101 -18.00 -12.77 -36.52
N ASN A 102 -19.02 -12.19 -37.17
CA ASN A 102 -18.90 -11.54 -38.48
C ASN A 102 -18.51 -10.05 -38.45
N SER A 103 -18.25 -9.47 -37.27
CA SER A 103 -17.89 -8.05 -37.17
C SER A 103 -16.43 -7.79 -37.56
N ALA A 104 -16.15 -6.64 -38.18
CA ALA A 104 -14.78 -6.20 -38.48
C ALA A 104 -13.91 -6.11 -37.21
N ALA A 105 -14.52 -5.80 -36.06
CA ALA A 105 -13.87 -5.78 -34.76
C ALA A 105 -13.46 -7.19 -34.30
N ARG A 106 -14.32 -8.21 -34.42
CA ARG A 106 -13.92 -9.59 -34.13
C ARG A 106 -12.81 -10.05 -35.07
N ARG A 107 -12.91 -9.73 -36.36
CA ARG A 107 -11.84 -9.93 -37.34
C ARG A 107 -10.61 -9.07 -37.10
N PHE A 108 -10.58 -8.16 -36.14
CA PHE A 108 -9.34 -7.50 -35.74
C PHE A 108 -8.71 -8.27 -34.57
N PHE A 109 -9.49 -8.68 -33.57
CA PHE A 109 -8.97 -9.40 -32.40
C PHE A 109 -8.76 -10.91 -32.60
N SER A 110 -9.34 -11.52 -33.64
CA SER A 110 -9.50 -12.99 -33.76
C SER A 110 -9.12 -13.55 -35.13
N THR A 111 -8.42 -12.80 -35.98
CA THR A 111 -8.42 -13.08 -37.43
C THR A 111 -7.57 -14.26 -37.89
N GLU A 112 -6.52 -14.66 -37.18
CA GLU A 112 -5.59 -15.69 -37.64
C GLU A 112 -4.96 -16.44 -36.45
N ASP A 113 -4.84 -17.76 -36.53
CA ASP A 113 -4.30 -18.64 -35.46
C ASP A 113 -3.00 -18.09 -34.83
N TYR A 114 -2.10 -17.55 -35.66
CA TYR A 114 -0.84 -16.99 -35.17
C TYR A 114 -0.98 -15.65 -34.40
N LYS A 115 -1.97 -14.81 -34.72
CA LYS A 115 -2.22 -13.54 -34.00
C LYS A 115 -2.77 -13.83 -32.61
N GLU A 116 -3.66 -14.81 -32.51
CA GLU A 116 -4.17 -15.32 -31.23
C GLU A 116 -3.05 -15.94 -30.38
N ILE A 117 -2.12 -16.67 -31.02
CA ILE A 117 -0.93 -17.22 -30.34
C ILE A 117 -0.03 -16.11 -29.78
N VAL A 118 0.27 -15.06 -30.55
CA VAL A 118 1.13 -13.96 -30.09
C VAL A 118 0.45 -13.15 -28.97
N PHE A 119 -0.86 -12.94 -29.08
CA PHE A 119 -1.68 -12.32 -28.05
C PHE A 119 -1.64 -13.15 -26.74
N SER A 120 -1.88 -14.46 -26.83
CA SER A 120 -1.83 -15.38 -25.70
C SER A 120 -0.43 -15.50 -25.08
N LEU A 121 0.63 -15.53 -25.89
CA LEU A 121 2.02 -15.58 -25.43
C LEU A 121 2.38 -14.33 -24.64
N THR A 122 1.99 -13.16 -25.14
CA THR A 122 2.23 -11.87 -24.47
C THR A 122 1.48 -11.79 -23.14
N ALA A 123 0.25 -12.34 -23.08
CA ALA A 123 -0.52 -12.47 -21.86
C ALA A 123 0.16 -13.42 -20.85
N ALA A 124 0.70 -14.56 -21.31
CA ALA A 124 1.45 -15.47 -20.46
C ALA A 124 2.74 -14.84 -19.90
N CYS A 125 3.50 -14.10 -20.71
CA CYS A 125 4.67 -13.34 -20.24
C CYS A 125 4.28 -12.27 -19.22
N SER A 126 3.13 -11.62 -19.40
CA SER A 126 2.59 -10.64 -18.44
C SER A 126 2.32 -11.28 -17.08
N TYR A 127 1.66 -12.44 -17.08
CA TYR A 127 1.39 -13.19 -15.85
C TYR A 127 2.68 -13.76 -15.23
N MET A 128 3.65 -14.16 -16.04
CA MET A 128 4.97 -14.59 -15.56
C MET A 128 5.68 -13.47 -14.77
N MET A 129 5.72 -12.26 -15.32
CA MET A 129 6.32 -11.10 -14.65
C MET A 129 5.54 -10.68 -13.40
N PHE A 130 4.21 -10.84 -13.42
CA PHE A 130 3.38 -10.66 -12.23
C PHE A 130 3.80 -11.58 -11.09
N TRP A 131 3.88 -12.89 -11.34
CA TRP A 131 4.30 -13.87 -10.34
C TRP A 131 5.70 -13.57 -9.79
N PHE A 132 6.65 -13.20 -10.64
CA PHE A 132 7.97 -12.76 -10.20
C PHE A 132 7.89 -11.56 -9.25
N LEU A 133 7.21 -10.48 -9.66
CA LEU A 133 7.10 -9.26 -8.87
C LEU A 133 6.40 -9.50 -7.53
N MET A 134 5.41 -10.40 -7.53
CA MET A 134 4.72 -10.81 -6.31
C MET A 134 5.62 -11.59 -5.36
N GLY A 135 6.48 -12.48 -5.90
CA GLY A 135 7.52 -13.15 -5.12
C GLY A 135 8.48 -12.14 -4.48
N VAL A 136 8.91 -11.11 -5.20
CA VAL A 136 9.79 -10.04 -4.65
C VAL A 136 9.10 -9.23 -3.55
N LYS A 137 7.79 -9.00 -3.69
CA LYS A 137 6.97 -8.27 -2.70
C LYS A 137 6.70 -9.07 -1.42
N MET A 138 6.75 -10.40 -1.49
CA MET A 138 6.41 -11.30 -0.40
C MET A 138 7.56 -11.42 0.60
N ASP A 139 7.32 -10.99 1.85
CA ASP A 139 8.28 -11.16 2.94
C ASP A 139 8.05 -12.50 3.67
N MET A 140 8.94 -13.46 3.44
CA MET A 140 8.92 -14.77 4.12
C MET A 140 9.24 -14.69 5.62
N GLY A 141 9.82 -13.57 6.08
CA GLY A 141 10.07 -13.29 7.49
C GLY A 141 8.78 -13.15 8.30
N LEU A 142 7.69 -12.69 7.67
CA LEU A 142 6.37 -12.58 8.30
C LEU A 142 5.93 -13.90 8.91
N ILE A 143 6.15 -15.04 8.24
CA ILE A 143 5.74 -16.36 8.75
C ILE A 143 6.31 -16.62 10.16
N ARG A 144 7.54 -16.18 10.43
CA ARG A 144 8.20 -16.38 11.72
C ARG A 144 7.71 -15.42 12.81
N THR A 145 7.31 -14.21 12.43
CA THR A 145 6.85 -13.16 13.36
C THR A 145 5.33 -13.10 13.48
N THR A 146 4.60 -13.91 12.71
CA THR A 146 3.13 -13.88 12.67
C THR A 146 2.53 -14.33 14.00
N GLY A 147 1.62 -13.52 14.54
CA GLY A 147 0.88 -13.84 15.76
C GLY A 147 -0.14 -14.97 15.56
N ARG A 148 -0.53 -15.64 16.66
CA ARG A 148 -1.49 -16.76 16.66
C ARG A 148 -2.80 -16.45 15.92
N LYS A 149 -3.27 -15.19 15.96
CA LYS A 149 -4.50 -14.74 15.27
C LYS A 149 -4.44 -15.00 13.76
N ALA A 150 -3.37 -14.55 13.09
CA ALA A 150 -3.22 -14.69 11.64
C ALA A 150 -2.98 -16.15 11.22
N ILE A 151 -2.31 -16.95 12.05
CA ILE A 151 -2.16 -18.40 11.80
C ILE A 151 -3.52 -19.08 11.73
N THR A 152 -4.38 -18.83 12.72
CA THR A 152 -5.71 -19.46 12.78
C THR A 152 -6.61 -18.99 11.63
N ILE A 153 -6.60 -17.70 11.28
CA ILE A 153 -7.38 -17.14 10.16
C ILE A 153 -6.88 -17.68 8.82
N GLY A 154 -5.55 -17.74 8.62
CA GLY A 154 -4.95 -18.27 7.39
C GLY A 154 -5.28 -19.75 7.19
N ILE A 155 -5.09 -20.58 8.21
CA ILE A 155 -5.40 -22.01 8.18
C ILE A 155 -6.90 -22.27 8.00
N SER A 156 -7.77 -21.51 8.68
CA SER A 156 -9.22 -21.70 8.56
C SER A 156 -9.74 -21.31 7.17
N SER A 157 -9.17 -20.27 6.56
CA SER A 157 -9.55 -19.80 5.23
C SER A 157 -9.30 -20.81 4.12
N VAL A 158 -8.28 -21.67 4.25
CA VAL A 158 -7.90 -22.65 3.23
C VAL A 158 -8.20 -24.07 3.67
N LEU A 159 -7.52 -24.59 4.69
CA LEU A 159 -7.57 -26.02 5.03
C LEU A 159 -8.94 -26.41 5.58
N LEU A 160 -9.46 -25.64 6.55
CA LEU A 160 -10.77 -25.92 7.13
C LEU A 160 -11.89 -25.70 6.11
N SER A 161 -11.81 -24.63 5.31
CA SER A 161 -12.79 -24.34 4.25
C SER A 161 -12.82 -25.42 3.18
N THR A 162 -11.66 -25.92 2.75
CA THR A 162 -11.58 -27.00 1.76
C THR A 162 -12.13 -28.30 2.31
N LEU A 163 -11.85 -28.63 3.58
CA LEU A 163 -12.37 -29.82 4.24
C LEU A 163 -13.90 -29.77 4.34
N VAL A 164 -14.47 -28.64 4.80
CA VAL A 164 -15.92 -28.48 4.92
C VAL A 164 -16.59 -28.52 3.55
N CYS A 165 -16.05 -27.84 2.54
CA CYS A 165 -16.58 -27.91 1.16
C CYS A 165 -16.54 -29.35 0.60
N SER A 166 -15.47 -30.10 0.89
CA SER A 166 -15.36 -31.51 0.48
C SER A 166 -16.43 -32.37 1.17
N VAL A 167 -16.66 -32.19 2.47
CA VAL A 167 -17.71 -32.92 3.21
C VAL A 167 -19.09 -32.59 2.66
N ILE A 168 -19.39 -31.31 2.38
CA ILE A 168 -20.64 -30.88 1.76
C ILE A 168 -20.83 -31.53 0.40
N PHE A 169 -19.78 -31.60 -0.41
CA PHE A 169 -19.80 -32.25 -1.71
C PHE A 169 -20.07 -33.76 -1.61
N PHE A 170 -19.32 -34.47 -0.77
CA PHE A 170 -19.51 -35.92 -0.56
C PHE A 170 -20.86 -36.26 0.10
N GLY A 171 -21.37 -35.39 0.97
CA GLY A 171 -22.66 -35.55 1.64
C GLY A 171 -23.85 -35.38 0.68
N ASN A 172 -23.87 -34.32 -0.12
CA ASN A 172 -24.99 -34.04 -1.04
C ASN A 172 -25.03 -34.97 -2.26
N LEU A 173 -23.88 -35.48 -2.74
CA LEU A 173 -23.85 -36.40 -3.88
C LEU A 173 -24.26 -37.84 -3.55
N ARG A 174 -24.22 -38.26 -2.28
CA ARG A 174 -24.67 -39.61 -1.90
C ARG A 174 -26.18 -39.77 -2.09
N ASP A 175 -26.96 -38.70 -1.95
CA ASP A 175 -28.41 -38.73 -2.17
C ASP A 175 -28.80 -38.52 -3.65
N VAL A 176 -28.02 -37.75 -4.42
CA VAL A 176 -28.30 -37.53 -5.86
C VAL A 176 -27.90 -38.74 -6.72
N GLY A 177 -26.86 -39.49 -6.32
CA GLY A 177 -26.37 -40.67 -7.04
C GLY A 177 -27.31 -41.90 -7.03
N THR A 178 -28.48 -41.83 -6.39
CA THR A 178 -29.49 -42.90 -6.43
C THR A 178 -30.64 -42.63 -7.40
N LYS A 179 -30.71 -41.44 -7.99
CA LYS A 179 -31.73 -41.10 -9.00
C LYS A 179 -31.08 -40.96 -10.38
N ASN A 180 -31.21 -42.04 -11.17
CA ASN A 180 -31.04 -42.12 -12.62
C ASN A 180 -30.90 -40.76 -13.33
N SER A 181 -29.66 -40.37 -13.65
CA SER A 181 -29.38 -39.55 -14.83
C SER A 181 -27.88 -39.57 -15.15
N ASP A 182 -27.55 -39.59 -16.44
CA ASP A 182 -26.18 -39.52 -16.98
C ASP A 182 -25.48 -38.16 -16.72
N HIS A 183 -26.08 -37.29 -15.91
CA HIS A 183 -25.60 -35.94 -15.59
C HIS A 183 -24.63 -35.95 -14.40
N THR A 184 -23.48 -36.60 -14.58
CA THR A 184 -22.42 -36.57 -13.55
C THR A 184 -21.51 -35.37 -13.77
N LEU A 185 -21.71 -34.31 -12.98
CA LEU A 185 -20.69 -33.28 -12.77
C LEU A 185 -19.35 -33.98 -12.50
N ASN A 186 -18.36 -33.74 -13.35
CA ASN A 186 -17.10 -34.46 -13.28
C ASN A 186 -16.45 -34.17 -11.91
N SER A 187 -16.29 -35.22 -11.09
CA SER A 187 -15.74 -35.09 -9.74
C SER A 187 -14.40 -34.35 -9.71
N LEU A 188 -13.59 -34.48 -10.77
CA LEU A 188 -12.33 -33.76 -10.92
C LEU A 188 -12.54 -32.27 -11.15
N GLU A 189 -13.50 -31.88 -11.99
CA GLU A 189 -13.83 -30.48 -12.27
C GLU A 189 -14.30 -29.79 -10.97
N THR A 190 -15.18 -30.44 -10.20
CA THR A 190 -15.69 -29.87 -8.95
C THR A 190 -14.59 -29.72 -7.88
N VAL A 191 -13.69 -30.70 -7.76
CA VAL A 191 -12.52 -30.59 -6.86
C VAL A 191 -11.61 -29.43 -7.27
N VAL A 192 -11.41 -29.21 -8.57
CA VAL A 192 -10.63 -28.06 -9.07
C VAL A 192 -11.32 -26.75 -8.73
N ILE A 193 -12.64 -26.64 -8.92
CA ILE A 193 -13.43 -25.46 -8.55
C ILE A 193 -13.27 -25.15 -7.06
N TYR A 194 -13.51 -26.12 -6.17
CA TYR A 194 -13.35 -25.91 -4.73
C TYR A 194 -11.93 -25.51 -4.34
N SER A 195 -10.92 -26.16 -4.92
CA SER A 195 -9.52 -25.86 -4.64
C SER A 195 -9.16 -24.41 -4.98
N ILE A 196 -9.65 -23.90 -6.12
CA ILE A 196 -9.41 -22.50 -6.54
C ILE A 196 -10.28 -21.54 -5.71
N GLN A 197 -11.52 -21.92 -5.36
CA GLN A 197 -12.41 -21.07 -4.56
C GLN A 197 -11.97 -20.91 -3.10
N CYS A 198 -11.38 -21.94 -2.49
CA CYS A 198 -10.86 -21.83 -1.12
C CYS A 198 -9.51 -21.09 -1.04
N LEU A 199 -8.82 -20.89 -2.16
CA LEU A 199 -7.53 -20.19 -2.21
C LEU A 199 -7.66 -18.72 -1.80
N SER A 200 -6.74 -18.24 -0.96
CA SER A 200 -6.60 -16.82 -0.56
C SER A 200 -5.16 -16.41 -0.82
N SER A 201 -4.91 -15.73 -1.92
CA SER A 201 -3.53 -15.42 -2.31
C SER A 201 -3.05 -14.08 -1.76
N PHE A 202 -1.81 -14.05 -1.23
CA PHE A 202 -1.15 -12.84 -0.77
C PHE A 202 -1.10 -11.75 -1.85
N PRO A 203 -0.78 -12.05 -3.13
CA PRO A 203 -0.82 -11.05 -4.20
C PRO A 203 -2.16 -10.31 -4.33
N VAL A 204 -3.25 -11.05 -4.24
CA VAL A 204 -4.61 -10.55 -4.44
C VAL A 204 -5.08 -9.74 -3.23
N VAL A 205 -4.85 -10.26 -2.02
CA VAL A 205 -5.12 -9.54 -0.77
C VAL A 205 -4.29 -8.27 -0.66
N GLY A 206 -2.99 -8.35 -0.99
CA GLY A 206 -2.09 -7.20 -0.95
C GLY A 206 -2.46 -6.11 -1.94
N ASN A 207 -2.85 -6.47 -3.17
CA ASN A 207 -3.31 -5.50 -4.16
C ASN A 207 -4.67 -4.89 -3.76
N LEU A 208 -5.60 -5.68 -3.20
CA LEU A 208 -6.86 -5.16 -2.69
C LEU A 208 -6.63 -4.10 -1.60
N LEU A 209 -5.82 -4.45 -0.59
CA LEU A 209 -5.51 -3.53 0.51
C LEU A 209 -4.73 -2.30 0.03
N PHE A 210 -3.87 -2.45 -0.98
CA PHE A 210 -3.19 -1.33 -1.64
C PHE A 210 -4.20 -0.34 -2.23
N GLU A 211 -5.12 -0.84 -3.07
CA GLU A 211 -6.11 -0.01 -3.75
C GLU A 211 -7.14 0.61 -2.79
N LEU A 212 -7.40 -0.05 -1.65
CA LEU A 212 -8.25 0.47 -0.59
C LEU A 212 -7.50 1.39 0.40
N ARG A 213 -6.17 1.54 0.29
CA ARG A 213 -5.31 2.26 1.24
C ARG A 213 -5.40 1.74 2.68
N LEU A 214 -5.63 0.44 2.84
CA LEU A 214 -5.77 -0.24 4.13
C LEU A 214 -4.53 -1.06 4.54
N GLN A 215 -3.44 -1.06 3.77
CA GLN A 215 -2.26 -1.88 4.06
C GLN A 215 -1.62 -1.60 5.43
N ASN A 216 -1.66 -0.35 5.87
CA ASN A 216 -1.04 0.08 7.13
C ASN A 216 -1.93 -0.13 8.36
N SER A 217 -3.22 -0.40 8.16
CA SER A 217 -4.13 -0.64 9.28
C SER A 217 -3.79 -1.96 9.98
N GLU A 218 -4.20 -2.08 11.25
CA GLU A 218 -3.98 -3.33 12.01
C GLU A 218 -4.65 -4.53 11.31
N LEU A 219 -5.83 -4.29 10.75
CA LEU A 219 -6.59 -5.25 9.95
C LEU A 219 -5.82 -5.63 8.67
N GLY A 220 -5.26 -4.65 7.95
CA GLY A 220 -4.48 -4.88 6.74
C GLY A 220 -3.23 -5.72 7.01
N ARG A 221 -2.48 -5.41 8.07
CA ARG A 221 -1.31 -6.21 8.48
C ARG A 221 -1.70 -7.64 8.88
N LEU A 222 -2.83 -7.80 9.58
CA LEU A 222 -3.36 -9.11 9.94
C LEU A 222 -3.76 -9.92 8.70
N ALA A 223 -4.45 -9.29 7.74
CA ALA A 223 -4.85 -9.89 6.47
C ALA A 223 -3.64 -10.32 5.63
N MET A 224 -2.63 -9.46 5.48
CA MET A 224 -1.39 -9.78 4.76
C MET A 224 -0.68 -10.97 5.35
N SER A 225 -0.53 -11.01 6.68
CA SER A 225 0.10 -12.13 7.39
C SER A 225 -0.72 -13.42 7.25
N SER A 226 -2.05 -13.32 7.33
CA SER A 226 -2.96 -14.46 7.15
C SER A 226 -2.90 -15.02 5.73
N ALA A 227 -2.82 -14.16 4.72
CA ALA A 227 -2.75 -14.55 3.31
C ALA A 227 -1.44 -15.28 2.96
N VAL A 228 -0.31 -14.87 3.54
CA VAL A 228 0.96 -15.61 3.41
C VAL A 228 0.83 -17.03 3.95
N ILE A 229 0.15 -17.19 5.08
CA ILE A 229 -0.10 -18.50 5.70
C ILE A 229 -1.08 -19.33 4.86
N SER A 230 -2.10 -18.68 4.28
CA SER A 230 -3.01 -19.31 3.32
C SER A 230 -2.24 -19.84 2.10
N ASP A 231 -1.36 -19.05 1.49
CA ASP A 231 -0.54 -19.48 0.34
C ASP A 231 0.38 -20.65 0.68
N PHE A 232 1.00 -20.62 1.86
CA PHE A 232 1.80 -21.74 2.35
C PHE A 232 0.94 -22.99 2.53
N SER A 233 -0.23 -22.84 3.16
CA SER A 233 -1.18 -23.93 3.40
C SER A 233 -1.71 -24.53 2.10
N THR A 234 -2.03 -23.70 1.10
CA THR A 234 -2.44 -24.13 -0.24
C THR A 234 -1.32 -24.88 -0.93
N SER A 235 -0.08 -24.42 -0.83
CA SER A 235 1.08 -25.09 -1.44
C SER A 235 1.31 -26.48 -0.85
N VAL A 236 1.15 -26.62 0.47
CA VAL A 236 1.20 -27.92 1.18
C VAL A 236 0.04 -28.82 0.74
N LEU A 237 -1.19 -28.30 0.70
CA LEU A 237 -2.38 -29.06 0.30
C LEU A 237 -2.26 -29.56 -1.16
N ALA A 238 -1.83 -28.69 -2.09
CA ALA A 238 -1.64 -29.06 -3.49
C ALA A 238 -0.59 -30.15 -3.64
N SER A 239 0.53 -30.05 -2.91
CA SER A 239 1.58 -31.07 -2.91
C SER A 239 1.07 -32.42 -2.39
N ALA A 240 0.27 -32.41 -1.31
CA ALA A 240 -0.35 -33.60 -0.76
C ALA A 240 -1.37 -34.24 -1.72
N LEU A 241 -2.21 -33.44 -2.39
CA LEU A 241 -3.19 -33.94 -3.37
C LEU A 241 -2.51 -34.57 -4.59
N ILE A 242 -1.44 -33.95 -5.10
CA ILE A 242 -0.65 -34.51 -6.21
C ILE A 242 -0.03 -35.84 -5.79
N PHE A 243 0.55 -35.90 -4.59
CA PHE A 243 1.12 -37.13 -4.05
C PHE A 243 0.07 -38.24 -3.92
N MET A 244 -1.10 -37.93 -3.36
CA MET A 244 -2.20 -38.89 -3.20
C MET A 244 -2.78 -39.37 -4.55
N LYS A 245 -2.87 -38.48 -5.55
CA LYS A 245 -3.31 -38.86 -6.90
C LYS A 245 -2.36 -39.86 -7.53
N GLU A 246 -1.05 -39.61 -7.42
CA GLU A 246 -0.04 -40.49 -8.00
C GLU A 246 -0.02 -41.88 -7.32
N LEU A 247 -0.23 -41.94 -6.00
CA LEU A 247 -0.38 -43.22 -5.28
C LEU A 247 -1.59 -44.04 -5.76
N LYS A 248 -2.72 -43.38 -6.04
CA LYS A 248 -3.92 -44.06 -6.56
C LYS A 248 -3.74 -44.58 -7.99
N ASP A 249 -3.02 -43.86 -8.84
CA ASP A 249 -2.72 -44.26 -10.23
C ASP A 249 -1.77 -45.47 -10.30
N GLU A 250 -0.91 -45.68 -9.29
CA GLU A 250 -0.12 -46.91 -9.15
C GLU A 250 -0.98 -48.13 -8.75
N GLN A 251 -1.94 -47.93 -7.84
CA GLN A 251 -2.81 -49.02 -7.35
C GLN A 251 -3.72 -49.61 -8.46
N THR A 252 -4.18 -48.80 -9.42
CA THR A 252 -5.04 -49.23 -10.54
C THR A 252 -4.27 -49.93 -11.66
N ARG A 253 -2.96 -49.68 -11.80
CA ARG A 253 -2.10 -50.33 -12.80
C ARG A 253 -1.44 -51.63 -12.33
N LEU A 254 -1.51 -51.95 -11.04
CA LEU A 254 -0.98 -53.19 -10.46
C LEU A 254 -1.69 -54.47 -10.96
N GLY A 255 -2.81 -54.36 -11.69
CA GLY A 255 -3.52 -55.48 -12.29
C GLY A 255 -3.01 -55.95 -13.66
N SER A 256 -2.11 -55.21 -14.33
CA SER A 256 -1.63 -55.64 -15.64
C SER A 256 -0.24 -55.09 -15.98
N VAL A 257 0.66 -56.02 -16.30
CA VAL A 257 1.92 -55.85 -17.05
C VAL A 257 3.21 -55.71 -16.22
N PHE A 258 3.86 -56.88 -16.07
CA PHE A 258 5.28 -57.18 -16.29
C PHE A 258 6.37 -56.63 -15.34
N ILE A 259 7.18 -57.58 -14.88
CA ILE A 259 8.27 -57.54 -13.88
C ILE A 259 9.51 -56.72 -14.33
N GLY A 260 9.42 -55.89 -15.39
CA GLY A 260 10.53 -55.07 -15.89
C GLY A 260 10.69 -53.68 -15.25
N ASP A 261 9.62 -53.12 -14.68
CA ASP A 261 9.58 -51.71 -14.24
C ASP A 261 9.85 -51.51 -12.73
N VAL A 262 10.36 -52.53 -12.04
CA VAL A 262 10.69 -52.49 -10.60
C VAL A 262 11.90 -51.58 -10.30
N ILE A 263 12.69 -51.21 -11.32
CA ILE A 263 13.74 -50.17 -11.20
C ILE A 263 13.17 -48.76 -11.51
N ALA A 264 11.97 -48.66 -12.08
CA ALA A 264 11.30 -47.43 -12.48
C ALA A 264 10.11 -47.01 -11.57
N GLY A 265 9.80 -47.79 -10.53
CA GLY A 265 8.72 -47.56 -9.57
C GLY A 265 9.01 -46.50 -8.49
N ASN A 266 9.47 -45.30 -8.88
CA ASN A 266 9.69 -44.16 -7.98
C ASN A 266 9.21 -42.85 -8.60
N ARG A 267 8.11 -42.87 -9.37
CA ARG A 267 7.57 -41.67 -10.05
C ARG A 267 7.16 -40.53 -9.08
N PRO A 268 6.47 -40.79 -7.95
CA PRO A 268 6.16 -39.73 -6.97
C PRO A 268 7.42 -39.22 -6.26
N LEU A 269 8.34 -40.10 -5.87
CA LEU A 269 9.62 -39.76 -5.25
C LEU A 269 10.51 -38.92 -6.18
N LYS A 270 10.56 -39.24 -7.49
CA LYS A 270 11.28 -38.45 -8.49
C LYS A 270 10.69 -37.04 -8.64
N ARG A 271 9.36 -36.88 -8.67
CA ARG A 271 8.73 -35.54 -8.73
C ARG A 271 8.95 -34.73 -7.45
N ALA A 272 8.81 -35.35 -6.28
CA ALA A 272 9.11 -34.70 -5.01
C ALA A 272 10.59 -34.28 -4.93
N ALA A 273 11.52 -35.15 -5.35
CA ALA A 273 12.95 -34.84 -5.43
C ALA A 273 13.24 -33.67 -6.38
N ILE A 274 12.53 -33.57 -7.52
CA ILE A 274 12.65 -32.44 -8.45
C ILE A 274 12.19 -31.12 -7.80
N VAL A 275 11.08 -31.13 -7.06
CA VAL A 275 10.60 -29.92 -6.34
C VAL A 275 11.58 -29.51 -5.25
N VAL A 276 12.09 -30.48 -4.47
CA VAL A 276 13.10 -30.22 -3.44
C VAL A 276 14.38 -29.68 -4.07
N LEU A 277 14.85 -30.26 -5.17
CA LEU A 277 16.01 -29.77 -5.93
C LEU A 277 15.81 -28.33 -6.38
N PHE A 278 14.61 -27.99 -6.87
CA PHE A 278 14.28 -26.63 -7.31
C PHE A 278 14.31 -25.62 -6.16
N VAL A 279 13.77 -25.98 -4.99
CA VAL A 279 13.83 -25.18 -3.77
C VAL A 279 15.28 -25.04 -3.26
N CYS A 280 16.06 -26.12 -3.28
CA CYS A 280 17.48 -26.09 -2.94
C CYS A 280 18.26 -25.15 -3.88
N LEU A 281 18.00 -25.21 -5.19
CA LEU A 281 18.63 -24.32 -6.17
C LEU A 281 18.30 -22.85 -5.86
N ALA A 282 17.05 -22.54 -5.50
CA ALA A 282 16.67 -21.20 -5.11
C ALA A 282 17.40 -20.71 -3.84
N ILE A 283 17.52 -21.57 -2.83
CA ILE A 283 18.17 -21.22 -1.55
C ILE A 283 19.69 -21.13 -1.67
N TYR A 284 20.33 -22.03 -2.42
CA TYR A 284 21.79 -22.15 -2.46
C TYR A 284 22.44 -21.46 -3.67
N VAL A 285 21.70 -21.18 -4.74
CA VAL A 285 22.22 -20.52 -5.95
C VAL A 285 21.63 -19.12 -6.11
N PHE A 286 20.32 -19.02 -6.24
CA PHE A 286 19.69 -17.72 -6.54
C PHE A 286 19.82 -16.74 -5.38
N ARG A 287 19.52 -17.16 -4.15
CA ARG A 287 19.56 -16.26 -2.99
C ARG A 287 20.96 -15.69 -2.71
N PRO A 288 22.06 -16.48 -2.70
CA PRO A 288 23.41 -15.94 -2.56
C PRO A 288 23.81 -15.01 -3.70
N LEU A 289 23.40 -15.31 -4.94
CA LEU A 289 23.65 -14.44 -6.10
C LEU A 289 22.99 -13.06 -5.91
N MET A 290 21.75 -13.02 -5.39
CA MET A 290 21.07 -11.76 -5.09
C MET A 290 21.78 -10.96 -3.99
N PHE A 291 22.21 -11.63 -2.90
CA PHE A 291 22.99 -10.97 -1.85
C PHE A 291 24.37 -10.49 -2.34
N TYR A 292 24.99 -11.19 -3.28
CA TYR A 292 26.21 -10.72 -3.94
C TYR A 292 25.97 -9.40 -4.70
N ILE A 293 24.87 -9.30 -5.45
CA ILE A 293 24.48 -8.06 -6.14
C ILE A 293 24.23 -6.92 -5.13
N VAL A 294 23.55 -7.22 -4.01
CA VAL A 294 23.34 -6.26 -2.93
C VAL A 294 24.67 -5.76 -2.36
N LYS A 295 25.62 -6.65 -2.07
CA LYS A 295 26.93 -6.29 -1.53
C LYS A 295 27.76 -5.41 -2.48
N GLN A 296 27.56 -5.57 -3.79
CA GLN A 296 28.21 -4.74 -4.82
C GLN A 296 27.50 -3.39 -5.05
N THR A 297 26.33 -3.17 -4.45
CA THR A 297 25.57 -1.94 -4.57
C THR A 297 25.83 -1.06 -3.34
N PRO A 298 26.56 0.06 -3.47
CA PRO A 298 26.84 0.94 -2.34
C PRO A 298 25.55 1.59 -1.80
N SER A 299 25.47 1.74 -0.47
CA SER A 299 24.32 2.34 0.22
C SER A 299 23.96 3.71 -0.34
N GLY A 300 22.69 3.92 -0.70
CA GLY A 300 22.16 5.18 -1.21
C GLY A 300 22.33 5.43 -2.72
N ARG A 301 22.97 4.54 -3.49
CA ARG A 301 23.04 4.65 -4.96
C ARG A 301 22.06 3.70 -5.67
N PRO A 302 21.52 4.07 -6.84
CA PRO A 302 20.62 3.20 -7.61
C PRO A 302 21.36 1.96 -8.12
N VAL A 303 20.66 0.82 -8.15
CA VAL A 303 21.18 -0.44 -8.70
C VAL A 303 21.51 -0.26 -10.18
N LYS A 304 22.69 -0.72 -10.60
CA LYS A 304 23.11 -0.62 -12.02
C LYS A 304 22.12 -1.35 -12.92
N ALA A 305 21.79 -0.74 -14.07
CA ALA A 305 20.83 -1.29 -15.03
C ALA A 305 21.18 -2.71 -15.50
N ILE A 306 22.48 -3.04 -15.59
CA ILE A 306 22.95 -4.37 -15.98
C ILE A 306 22.48 -5.48 -15.04
N TYR A 307 22.41 -5.22 -13.73
CA TYR A 307 21.91 -6.21 -12.77
C TYR A 307 20.41 -6.43 -12.96
N LEU A 308 19.65 -5.36 -13.21
CA LEU A 308 18.21 -5.43 -13.46
C LEU A 308 17.89 -6.19 -14.76
N THR A 309 18.70 -6.03 -15.82
CA THR A 309 18.54 -6.80 -17.06
C THR A 309 18.91 -8.27 -16.87
N THR A 310 20.00 -8.57 -16.15
CA THR A 310 20.38 -9.95 -15.82
C THR A 310 19.29 -10.66 -15.03
N ILE A 311 18.62 -9.96 -14.11
CA ILE A 311 17.49 -10.52 -13.35
C ILE A 311 16.33 -10.90 -14.26
N ILE A 312 15.95 -10.07 -15.23
CA ILE A 312 14.90 -10.44 -16.20
C ILE A 312 15.29 -11.68 -17.00
N VAL A 313 16.53 -11.76 -17.47
CA VAL A 313 17.02 -12.94 -18.19
C VAL A 313 16.94 -14.19 -17.31
N MET A 314 17.26 -14.06 -16.02
CA MET A 314 17.08 -15.14 -15.05
C MET A 314 15.62 -15.50 -14.81
N VAL A 315 14.68 -14.54 -14.86
CA VAL A 315 13.24 -14.82 -14.77
C VAL A 315 12.82 -15.75 -15.92
N SER A 316 13.16 -15.41 -17.17
CA SER A 316 12.89 -16.27 -18.32
C SER A 316 13.58 -17.64 -18.20
N GLY A 317 14.84 -17.68 -17.75
CA GLY A 317 15.56 -18.93 -17.51
C GLY A 317 14.91 -19.81 -16.44
N SER A 318 14.41 -19.21 -15.36
CA SER A 318 13.73 -19.92 -14.27
C SER A 318 12.40 -20.54 -14.72
N ALA A 319 11.68 -19.90 -15.65
CA ALA A 319 10.46 -20.43 -16.24
C ALA A 319 10.75 -21.68 -17.10
N ILE A 320 11.81 -21.65 -17.90
CA ILE A 320 12.26 -22.79 -18.70
C ILE A 320 12.67 -23.95 -17.78
N LEU A 321 13.45 -23.67 -16.73
CA LEU A 321 13.85 -24.66 -15.73
C LEU A 321 12.64 -25.30 -15.03
N ALA A 322 11.64 -24.50 -14.65
CA ALA A 322 10.41 -25.01 -14.05
C ALA A 322 9.65 -25.96 -15.01
N ASN A 323 9.58 -25.61 -16.29
CA ASN A 323 8.96 -26.47 -17.30
C ASN A 323 9.73 -27.79 -17.51
N TRP A 324 11.07 -27.76 -17.55
CA TRP A 324 11.91 -28.97 -17.60
C TRP A 324 11.69 -29.88 -16.40
N CYS A 325 11.46 -29.28 -15.23
CA CYS A 325 11.09 -29.96 -14.00
C CYS A 325 9.62 -30.45 -13.97
N LYS A 326 8.87 -30.33 -15.07
CA LYS A 326 7.44 -30.66 -15.19
C LYS A 326 6.56 -29.91 -14.18
N GLN A 327 6.98 -28.72 -13.78
CA GLN A 327 6.22 -27.81 -12.93
C GLN A 327 5.53 -26.72 -13.78
N SER A 328 4.64 -25.95 -13.16
CA SER A 328 4.04 -24.78 -13.80
C SER A 328 5.11 -23.78 -14.22
N ILE A 329 5.02 -23.24 -15.44
CA ILE A 329 5.96 -22.26 -15.99
C ILE A 329 6.08 -21.00 -15.12
N PHE A 330 5.03 -20.66 -14.38
CA PHE A 330 4.98 -19.49 -13.49
C PHE A 330 5.65 -19.73 -12.13
N MET A 331 5.81 -21.00 -11.72
CA MET A 331 6.38 -21.35 -10.41
C MET A 331 7.86 -20.97 -10.31
N GLY A 332 8.60 -21.07 -11.42
CA GLY A 332 10.02 -20.70 -11.45
C GLY A 332 10.28 -19.22 -11.17
N PRO A 333 9.67 -18.31 -11.93
CA PRO A 333 9.67 -16.87 -11.70
C PRO A 333 9.26 -16.48 -10.27
N PHE A 334 8.24 -17.13 -9.73
CA PHE A 334 7.80 -16.88 -8.35
C PHE A 334 8.88 -17.21 -7.33
N ILE A 335 9.48 -18.40 -7.43
CA ILE A 335 10.55 -18.85 -6.52
C ILE A 335 11.81 -17.99 -6.68
N LEU A 336 12.15 -17.57 -7.90
CA LEU A 336 13.23 -16.61 -8.13
C LEU A 336 12.91 -15.27 -7.45
N GLY A 337 11.66 -14.80 -7.52
CA GLY A 337 11.19 -13.61 -6.82
C GLY A 337 11.37 -13.72 -5.30
N LEU A 338 11.00 -14.86 -4.70
CA LEU A 338 11.21 -15.13 -3.26
C LEU A 338 12.69 -15.17 -2.84
N ALA A 339 13.60 -15.47 -3.78
CA ALA A 339 15.04 -15.46 -3.53
C ALA A 339 15.62 -14.04 -3.53
N VAL A 340 14.93 -13.06 -4.11
CA VAL A 340 15.31 -11.64 -4.05
C VAL A 340 15.03 -11.11 -2.64
N PRO A 341 16.00 -10.46 -1.97
CA PRO A 341 15.74 -9.83 -0.68
C PRO A 341 14.70 -8.72 -0.85
N HIS A 342 13.66 -8.77 -0.02
CA HIS A 342 12.57 -7.79 -0.03
C HIS A 342 13.09 -6.42 0.45
N GLY A 343 12.78 -5.35 -0.29
CA GLY A 343 13.15 -3.97 0.07
C GLY A 343 14.51 -3.48 -0.44
N PRO A 344 15.02 -2.36 0.12
CA PRO A 344 16.20 -1.71 -0.41
C PRO A 344 17.50 -2.48 -0.12
N PRO A 345 18.50 -2.42 -1.05
CA PRO A 345 18.49 -1.64 -2.28
C PRO A 345 17.94 -2.36 -3.52
N LEU A 346 17.84 -3.71 -3.51
CA LEU A 346 17.60 -4.49 -4.73
C LEU A 346 16.11 -4.72 -5.04
N GLY A 347 15.35 -5.27 -4.08
CA GLY A 347 13.91 -5.49 -4.25
C GLY A 347 13.18 -4.18 -4.53
N SER A 348 13.59 -3.10 -3.85
CA SER A 348 13.06 -1.76 -4.07
C SER A 348 13.26 -1.25 -5.49
N ALA A 349 14.47 -1.40 -6.03
CA ALA A 349 14.82 -0.97 -7.38
C ALA A 349 14.07 -1.76 -8.47
N ILE A 350 13.87 -3.06 -8.26
CA ILE A 350 13.09 -3.90 -9.20
C ILE A 350 11.63 -3.46 -9.22
N ILE A 351 11.04 -3.28 -8.03
CA ILE A 351 9.64 -2.87 -7.91
C ILE A 351 9.43 -1.47 -8.49
N GLN A 352 10.26 -0.49 -8.12
CA GLN A 352 10.16 0.87 -8.66
C GLN A 352 10.29 0.92 -10.19
N LYS A 353 11.11 0.05 -10.79
CA LYS A 353 11.30 0.03 -12.25
C LYS A 353 10.19 -0.69 -13.01
N TYR A 354 9.69 -1.82 -12.50
CA TYR A 354 8.81 -2.71 -13.27
C TYR A 354 7.34 -2.70 -12.81
N GLU A 355 7.04 -2.24 -11.60
CA GLU A 355 5.68 -2.25 -11.07
C GLU A 355 4.71 -1.44 -11.94
N SER A 356 5.06 -0.20 -12.29
CA SER A 356 4.21 0.66 -13.11
C SER A 356 3.96 0.06 -14.50
N ALA A 357 4.99 -0.55 -15.11
CA ALA A 357 4.85 -1.21 -16.41
C ALA A 357 3.96 -2.46 -16.32
N ILE A 358 4.18 -3.30 -15.30
CA ILE A 358 3.43 -4.54 -15.12
C ILE A 358 1.97 -4.23 -14.80
N PHE A 359 1.70 -3.51 -13.72
CA PHE A 359 0.33 -3.23 -13.28
C PHE A 359 -0.42 -2.24 -14.18
N GLY A 360 0.28 -1.32 -14.83
CA GLY A 360 -0.33 -0.32 -15.70
C GLY A 360 -0.62 -0.79 -17.12
N THR A 361 0.17 -1.73 -17.65
CA THR A 361 0.10 -2.12 -19.08
C THR A 361 -0.03 -3.63 -19.28
N PHE A 362 0.85 -4.44 -18.71
CA PHE A 362 0.87 -5.90 -18.96
C PHE A 362 -0.29 -6.65 -18.29
N ILE A 363 -0.63 -6.30 -17.05
CA ILE A 363 -1.73 -6.90 -16.30
C ILE A 363 -3.10 -6.69 -16.97
N PRO A 364 -3.51 -5.45 -17.34
CA PRO A 364 -4.76 -5.24 -18.06
C PRO A 364 -4.87 -6.12 -19.31
N PHE A 365 -3.75 -6.30 -20.02
CA PHE A 365 -3.69 -7.13 -21.21
C PHE A 365 -3.89 -8.61 -20.91
N PHE A 366 -3.23 -9.17 -19.89
CA PHE A 366 -3.45 -10.56 -19.46
C PHE A 366 -4.91 -10.82 -19.07
N VAL A 367 -5.50 -9.91 -18.28
CA VAL A 367 -6.89 -10.02 -17.84
C VAL A 367 -7.84 -9.94 -19.05
N ALA A 368 -7.63 -8.97 -19.94
CA ALA A 368 -8.43 -8.83 -21.15
C ALA A 368 -8.34 -10.08 -22.02
N SER A 369 -7.14 -10.60 -22.27
CA SER A 369 -6.90 -11.81 -23.06
C SER A 369 -7.57 -13.05 -22.46
N SER A 370 -7.55 -13.21 -21.13
CA SER A 370 -8.24 -14.33 -20.48
C SER A 370 -9.76 -14.17 -20.56
N SER A 371 -10.26 -12.94 -20.51
CA SER A 371 -11.69 -12.63 -20.54
C SER A 371 -12.30 -12.59 -21.95
N THR A 372 -11.51 -12.52 -23.03
CA THR A 372 -12.05 -12.62 -24.41
C THR A 372 -12.63 -14.00 -24.74
N GLU A 373 -12.20 -15.04 -24.01
CA GLU A 373 -12.71 -16.41 -24.12
C GLU A 373 -14.09 -16.62 -23.48
N ILE A 374 -14.61 -15.62 -22.75
CA ILE A 374 -15.92 -15.69 -22.10
C ILE A 374 -17.02 -15.78 -23.17
N ASP A 375 -17.85 -16.83 -23.05
CA ASP A 375 -19.02 -17.03 -23.89
C ASP A 375 -20.31 -17.21 -23.07
N ILE A 376 -21.02 -16.10 -22.87
CA ILE A 376 -22.32 -16.03 -22.20
C ILE A 376 -23.40 -16.76 -23.01
N SER A 377 -23.28 -16.83 -24.34
CA SER A 377 -24.32 -17.46 -25.18
C SER A 377 -24.42 -18.96 -24.91
N ALA A 378 -23.28 -19.61 -24.66
CA ALA A 378 -23.20 -21.01 -24.28
C ALA A 378 -23.82 -21.32 -22.90
N LEU A 379 -24.10 -20.31 -22.06
CA LEU A 379 -24.68 -20.53 -20.72
C LEU A 379 -26.20 -20.70 -20.74
N PHE A 380 -26.91 -20.16 -21.73
CA PHE A 380 -28.38 -20.14 -21.72
C PHE A 380 -29.00 -21.54 -21.81
N ASP A 381 -28.36 -22.43 -22.57
CA ASP A 381 -28.84 -23.80 -22.80
C ASP A 381 -28.13 -24.83 -21.91
N TRP A 382 -27.33 -24.38 -20.92
CA TRP A 382 -26.47 -25.26 -20.14
C TRP A 382 -27.15 -25.75 -18.86
N GLU A 383 -27.50 -27.05 -18.82
CA GLU A 383 -28.23 -27.68 -17.72
C GLU A 383 -27.47 -27.65 -16.37
N ASP A 384 -26.14 -27.77 -16.39
CA ASP A 384 -25.29 -27.79 -15.19
C ASP A 384 -25.07 -26.41 -14.54
N LEU A 385 -25.57 -25.32 -15.18
CA LEU A 385 -25.34 -23.94 -14.74
C LEU A 385 -25.73 -23.71 -13.28
N SER A 386 -26.90 -24.19 -12.88
CA SER A 386 -27.43 -24.04 -11.52
C SER A 386 -26.53 -24.71 -10.48
N GLY A 387 -26.02 -25.91 -10.80
CA GLY A 387 -25.13 -26.67 -9.92
C GLY A 387 -23.80 -25.94 -9.69
N ILE A 388 -23.18 -25.42 -10.75
CA ILE A 388 -21.92 -24.68 -10.65
C ILE A 388 -22.09 -23.37 -9.87
N ILE A 389 -23.17 -22.60 -10.15
CA ILE A 389 -23.47 -21.38 -9.39
C ILE A 389 -23.65 -21.69 -7.91
N LEU A 390 -24.39 -22.75 -7.57
CA LEU A 390 -24.58 -23.20 -6.20
C LEU A 390 -23.25 -23.53 -5.53
N ILE A 391 -22.38 -24.32 -6.19
CA ILE A 391 -21.04 -24.68 -5.69
C ILE A 391 -20.21 -23.43 -5.37
N MET A 392 -20.23 -22.44 -6.25
CA MET A 392 -19.45 -21.20 -6.10
C MET A 392 -19.97 -20.36 -4.92
N ILE A 393 -21.29 -20.19 -4.80
CA ILE A 393 -21.92 -19.46 -3.69
C ILE A 393 -21.67 -20.19 -2.36
N THR A 394 -21.87 -21.51 -2.32
CA THR A 394 -21.61 -22.30 -1.10
C THR A 394 -20.15 -22.20 -0.68
N SER A 395 -19.21 -22.26 -1.62
CA SER A 395 -17.77 -22.10 -1.32
C SER A 395 -17.46 -20.74 -0.69
N PHE A 396 -18.05 -19.67 -1.23
CA PHE A 396 -17.92 -18.32 -0.68
C PHE A 396 -18.48 -18.24 0.74
N VAL A 397 -19.71 -18.71 0.97
CA VAL A 397 -20.40 -18.65 2.27
C VAL A 397 -19.64 -19.47 3.32
N VAL A 398 -19.22 -20.69 3.00
CA VAL A 398 -18.44 -21.55 3.91
C VAL A 398 -17.14 -20.85 4.31
N LYS A 399 -16.39 -20.34 3.34
CA LYS A 399 -15.12 -19.64 3.60
C LYS A 399 -15.34 -18.40 4.46
N PHE A 400 -16.36 -17.59 4.13
CA PHE A 400 -16.72 -16.39 4.88
C PHE A 400 -17.09 -16.69 6.34
N ILE A 401 -17.91 -17.72 6.58
CA ILE A 401 -18.32 -18.11 7.94
C ILE A 401 -17.11 -18.61 8.73
N LEU A 402 -16.30 -19.51 8.17
CA LEU A 402 -15.17 -20.12 8.89
C LEU A 402 -14.08 -19.09 9.22
N THR A 403 -13.83 -18.13 8.34
CA THR A 403 -12.91 -17.03 8.62
C THR A 403 -13.46 -16.08 9.68
N THR A 404 -14.77 -15.78 9.65
CA THR A 404 -15.43 -14.93 10.66
C THR A 404 -15.41 -15.57 12.03
N VAL A 405 -15.76 -16.85 12.14
CA VAL A 405 -15.73 -17.62 13.40
C VAL A 405 -14.30 -17.68 13.96
N ALA A 406 -13.29 -17.87 13.11
CA ALA A 406 -11.90 -17.85 13.53
C ALA A 406 -11.48 -16.48 14.10
N ALA A 407 -11.94 -15.37 13.50
CA ALA A 407 -11.68 -14.03 14.03
C ALA A 407 -12.41 -13.76 15.35
N LEU A 408 -13.67 -14.21 15.47
CA LEU A 408 -14.49 -14.07 16.68
C LEU A 408 -13.92 -14.82 17.88
N PHE A 409 -13.28 -15.97 17.65
CA PHE A 409 -12.59 -16.72 18.70
C PHE A 409 -11.53 -15.87 19.44
N TYR A 410 -10.95 -14.88 18.76
CA TYR A 410 -9.97 -13.94 19.32
C TYR A 410 -10.58 -12.62 19.81
N ARG A 411 -11.92 -12.54 19.94
CA ARG A 411 -12.67 -11.37 20.46
C ARG A 411 -12.41 -10.08 19.67
N MET A 412 -12.26 -10.20 18.35
CA MET A 412 -12.26 -9.02 17.47
C MET A 412 -13.68 -8.45 17.37
N PRO A 413 -13.85 -7.12 17.18
CA PRO A 413 -15.18 -6.55 17.01
C PRO A 413 -15.83 -7.08 15.72
N MET A 414 -17.16 -7.13 15.69
CA MET A 414 -17.91 -7.78 14.60
C MET A 414 -17.61 -7.15 13.22
N GLU A 415 -17.45 -5.82 13.17
CA GLU A 415 -17.11 -5.10 11.94
C GLU A 415 -15.75 -5.53 11.38
N ASP A 416 -14.72 -5.61 12.22
CA ASP A 416 -13.39 -6.11 11.84
C ASP A 416 -13.43 -7.58 11.44
N CYS A 417 -14.26 -8.40 12.10
CA CYS A 417 -14.45 -9.81 11.75
C CYS A 417 -15.08 -9.98 10.36
N PHE A 418 -16.09 -9.18 10.01
CA PHE A 418 -16.67 -9.20 8.68
C PHE A 418 -15.69 -8.66 7.64
N ALA A 419 -14.96 -7.58 7.96
CA ALA A 419 -13.98 -6.99 7.05
C ALA A 419 -12.83 -7.97 6.74
N ILE A 420 -12.24 -8.62 7.74
CA ILE A 420 -11.16 -9.60 7.51
C ILE A 420 -11.65 -10.79 6.65
N SER A 421 -12.88 -11.27 6.90
CA SER A 421 -13.47 -12.38 6.16
C SER A 421 -13.77 -12.03 4.71
N LEU A 422 -14.24 -10.80 4.44
CA LEU A 422 -14.41 -10.28 3.08
C LEU A 422 -13.06 -10.14 2.37
N ILE A 423 -12.02 -9.62 3.05
CA ILE A 423 -10.67 -9.50 2.49
C ILE A 423 -10.11 -10.88 2.12
N MET A 424 -10.25 -11.88 3.00
CA MET A 424 -9.77 -13.25 2.73
C MET A 424 -10.60 -14.00 1.68
N SER A 425 -11.86 -13.58 1.44
CA SER A 425 -12.76 -14.18 0.45
C SER A 425 -12.74 -13.45 -0.90
N PHE A 426 -11.96 -12.37 -1.01
CA PHE A 426 -11.80 -11.62 -2.24
C PHE A 426 -11.06 -12.44 -3.31
N LYS A 427 -11.49 -12.27 -4.57
CA LYS A 427 -10.99 -12.97 -5.74
C LYS A 427 -10.46 -11.98 -6.75
N GLY A 428 -9.31 -12.31 -7.35
CA GLY A 428 -8.63 -11.41 -8.25
C GLY A 428 -7.88 -12.12 -9.36
N ILE A 429 -6.76 -11.51 -9.75
CA ILE A 429 -5.97 -11.92 -10.90
C ILE A 429 -5.35 -13.31 -10.76
N PHE A 430 -5.03 -13.72 -9.54
CA PHE A 430 -4.43 -15.02 -9.27
C PHE A 430 -5.42 -16.15 -9.56
N GLU A 431 -6.66 -16.02 -9.09
CA GLU A 431 -7.70 -17.01 -9.32
C GLU A 431 -8.13 -17.02 -10.78
N LEU A 432 -8.20 -15.86 -11.44
CA LEU A 432 -8.43 -15.79 -12.90
C LEU A 432 -7.36 -16.59 -13.66
N GLY A 433 -6.08 -16.43 -13.30
CA GLY A 433 -4.99 -17.18 -13.92
C GLY A 433 -5.02 -18.69 -13.59
N ALA A 434 -5.46 -19.07 -12.39
CA ALA A 434 -5.66 -20.47 -12.03
C ALA A 434 -6.77 -21.12 -12.86
N TYR A 435 -7.90 -20.43 -13.06
CA TYR A 435 -8.97 -20.90 -13.94
C TYR A 435 -8.53 -20.93 -15.41
N ALA A 436 -7.79 -19.94 -15.90
CA ALA A 436 -7.27 -19.91 -17.27
C ALA A 436 -6.33 -21.09 -17.53
N LEU A 437 -5.46 -21.43 -16.58
CA LEU A 437 -4.60 -22.62 -16.64
C LEU A 437 -5.40 -23.92 -16.63
N ALA A 438 -6.44 -24.01 -15.80
CA ALA A 438 -7.30 -25.19 -15.72
C ALA A 438 -8.09 -25.40 -17.03
N TYR A 439 -8.58 -24.31 -17.62
CA TYR A 439 -9.23 -24.28 -18.93
C TYR A 439 -8.26 -24.74 -20.04
N GLN A 440 -7.05 -24.17 -20.11
CA GLN A 440 -6.04 -24.56 -21.10
C GLN A 440 -5.62 -26.03 -21.00
N ARG A 441 -5.66 -26.62 -19.79
CA ARG A 441 -5.37 -28.05 -19.56
C ARG A 441 -6.56 -28.98 -19.83
N GLY A 442 -7.73 -28.44 -20.19
CA GLY A 442 -8.96 -29.21 -20.37
C GLY A 442 -9.52 -29.81 -19.06
N SER A 443 -9.11 -29.29 -17.90
CA SER A 443 -9.61 -29.75 -16.59
C SER A 443 -10.94 -29.09 -16.20
N VAL A 444 -11.28 -27.98 -16.84
CA VAL A 444 -12.49 -27.18 -16.62
C VAL A 444 -13.14 -26.93 -17.97
N ARG A 445 -14.46 -27.11 -18.06
CA ARG A 445 -15.23 -26.88 -19.29
C ARG A 445 -15.31 -25.39 -19.64
N PRO A 446 -15.50 -25.02 -20.93
CA PRO A 446 -15.62 -23.62 -21.36
C PRO A 446 -16.74 -22.85 -20.62
N GLU A 447 -17.87 -23.51 -20.37
CA GLU A 447 -19.03 -22.94 -19.69
C GLU A 447 -18.69 -22.66 -18.21
N THR A 448 -18.05 -23.62 -17.53
CA THR A 448 -17.55 -23.45 -16.16
C THR A 448 -16.53 -22.30 -16.06
N PHE A 449 -15.62 -22.19 -17.03
CA PHE A 449 -14.65 -21.09 -17.08
C PHE A 449 -15.35 -19.73 -17.21
N THR A 450 -16.37 -19.64 -18.05
CA THR A 450 -17.21 -18.45 -18.22
C THR A 450 -17.91 -18.07 -16.92
N VAL A 451 -18.55 -19.02 -16.24
CA VAL A 451 -19.21 -18.80 -14.93
C VAL A 451 -18.20 -18.33 -13.87
N ALA A 452 -17.02 -18.96 -13.81
CA ALA A 452 -15.98 -18.59 -12.87
C ALA A 452 -15.46 -17.16 -13.11
N CYS A 453 -15.26 -16.75 -14.37
CA CYS A 453 -14.86 -15.39 -14.71
C CYS A 453 -15.91 -14.36 -14.31
N LEU A 454 -17.20 -14.62 -14.61
CA LEU A 454 -18.30 -13.73 -14.21
C LEU A 454 -18.40 -13.60 -12.69
N TYR A 455 -18.22 -14.70 -11.96
CA TYR A 455 -18.16 -14.70 -10.50
C TYR A 455 -16.99 -13.86 -9.96
N ILE A 456 -15.77 -14.02 -10.51
CA ILE A 456 -14.61 -13.22 -10.08
C ILE A 456 -14.86 -11.73 -10.34
N MET A 457 -15.46 -11.39 -11.49
CA MET A 457 -15.84 -10.01 -11.81
C MET A 457 -16.83 -9.46 -10.77
N LEU A 458 -17.90 -10.20 -10.46
CA LEU A 458 -18.91 -9.81 -9.47
C LEU A 458 -18.31 -9.65 -8.07
N ASN A 459 -17.52 -10.64 -7.62
CA ASN A 459 -16.81 -10.61 -6.35
C ASN A 459 -15.89 -9.37 -6.25
N SER A 460 -15.15 -9.08 -7.33
CA SER A 460 -14.25 -7.93 -7.38
C SER A 460 -14.98 -6.58 -7.41
N ALA A 461 -16.21 -6.53 -7.91
CA ALA A 461 -17.01 -5.32 -7.99
C ALA A 461 -17.71 -5.01 -6.66
N ILE A 462 -18.17 -6.04 -5.93
CA ILE A 462 -19.02 -5.89 -4.73
C ILE A 462 -18.19 -5.71 -3.45
N ILE A 463 -17.13 -6.52 -3.27
CA ILE A 463 -16.39 -6.54 -1.99
C ILE A 463 -15.69 -5.20 -1.68
N PRO A 464 -15.00 -4.52 -2.60
CA PRO A 464 -14.28 -3.28 -2.27
C PRO A 464 -15.20 -2.13 -1.82
N PRO A 465 -16.36 -1.85 -2.46
CA PRO A 465 -17.33 -0.89 -1.94
C PRO A 465 -17.86 -1.24 -0.54
N ILE A 466 -18.16 -2.51 -0.27
CA ILE A 466 -18.61 -2.96 1.06
C ILE A 466 -17.50 -2.73 2.10
N LEU A 467 -16.25 -3.05 1.77
CA LEU A 467 -15.11 -2.82 2.69
C LEU A 467 -14.91 -1.34 3.01
N ARG A 468 -15.08 -0.43 2.05
CA ARG A 468 -15.01 1.02 2.30
C ARG A 468 -16.12 1.51 3.21
N TYR A 469 -17.31 0.91 3.11
CA TYR A 469 -18.43 1.25 3.97
C TYR A 469 -18.25 0.70 5.39
N LEU A 470 -17.79 -0.55 5.49
CA LEU A 470 -17.64 -1.26 6.76
C LEU A 470 -16.43 -0.82 7.56
N TYR A 471 -15.35 -0.41 6.89
CA TYR A 471 -14.09 -0.05 7.54
C TYR A 471 -13.59 1.31 7.06
N ASP A 472 -13.82 2.33 7.90
CA ASP A 472 -13.28 3.67 7.73
C ASP A 472 -12.17 3.91 8.77
N PRO A 473 -10.88 3.93 8.37
CA PRO A 473 -9.79 4.14 9.31
C PRO A 473 -9.84 5.52 9.97
N SER A 474 -10.49 6.52 9.37
CA SER A 474 -10.62 7.86 9.94
C SER A 474 -11.50 7.89 11.20
N ARG A 475 -12.51 7.01 11.28
CA ARG A 475 -13.37 6.87 12.48
C ARG A 475 -12.61 6.34 13.68
N MET A 476 -11.52 5.59 13.48
CA MET A 476 -10.72 5.07 14.59
C MET A 476 -9.97 6.18 15.33
N TYR A 477 -9.63 7.29 14.64
CA TYR A 477 -8.91 8.42 15.22
C TYR A 477 -9.81 9.53 15.74
N ALA A 478 -11.11 9.50 15.40
CA ALA A 478 -12.13 10.34 15.99
C ALA A 478 -12.37 9.92 17.44
N GLY A 479 -11.40 10.24 18.30
CA GLY A 479 -11.46 9.92 19.73
C GLY A 479 -12.64 10.63 20.38
N TYR A 480 -13.53 9.87 21.01
CA TYR A 480 -14.53 10.40 21.95
C TYR A 480 -13.86 10.97 23.22
N GLU A 481 -12.61 10.59 23.49
CA GLU A 481 -11.81 11.10 24.60
C GLU A 481 -11.05 12.38 24.19
N LYS A 482 -11.17 13.41 25.02
CA LYS A 482 -10.37 14.64 24.91
C LYS A 482 -8.93 14.34 25.29
N ARG A 483 -8.00 14.50 24.34
CA ARG A 483 -6.56 14.27 24.43
C ARG A 483 -5.79 15.52 24.04
N ASN A 484 -6.19 16.65 24.61
CA ASN A 484 -5.54 17.95 24.48
C ASN A 484 -4.82 18.32 25.78
N MET A 485 -3.79 19.15 25.68
CA MET A 485 -2.96 19.60 26.80
C MET A 485 -3.76 20.41 27.81
N GLN A 486 -4.76 21.18 27.37
CA GLN A 486 -5.62 21.96 28.27
C GLN A 486 -6.35 21.09 29.32
N HIS A 487 -6.63 19.82 29.03
CA HIS A 487 -7.35 18.92 29.95
C HIS A 487 -6.41 18.00 30.75
N LEU A 488 -5.09 18.18 30.63
CA LEU A 488 -4.11 17.49 31.48
C LEU A 488 -4.14 18.04 32.91
N LYS A 489 -3.89 17.17 33.90
CA LYS A 489 -3.71 17.62 35.29
C LYS A 489 -2.39 18.40 35.42
N GLN A 490 -2.36 19.44 36.28
CA GLN A 490 -1.27 20.42 36.44
C GLN A 490 0.16 19.83 36.56
N ASN A 491 0.32 18.57 36.99
CA ASN A 491 1.58 17.84 37.16
C ASN A 491 1.55 16.42 36.54
N SER A 492 0.73 16.22 35.51
CA SER A 492 0.72 14.96 34.78
C SER A 492 1.84 14.88 33.74
N GLU A 493 2.19 13.64 33.40
CA GLU A 493 3.15 13.32 32.34
C GLU A 493 2.64 13.88 31.00
N LEU A 494 3.47 14.70 30.34
CA LEU A 494 3.17 15.19 28.99
C LEU A 494 3.72 14.19 27.97
N ARG A 495 2.81 13.58 27.18
CA ARG A 495 3.15 12.57 26.17
C ARG A 495 3.20 13.23 24.79
N ILE A 496 4.39 13.29 24.20
CA ILE A 496 4.65 13.97 22.92
C ILE A 496 5.10 12.94 21.88
N LEU A 497 4.46 12.92 20.71
CA LEU A 497 4.93 12.19 19.53
C LEU A 497 5.71 13.14 18.62
N SER A 498 7.01 12.92 18.45
CA SER A 498 7.85 13.73 17.59
C SER A 498 8.16 13.01 16.28
N CYS A 499 7.77 13.59 15.15
CA CYS A 499 8.04 13.02 13.82
C CYS A 499 9.37 13.54 13.26
N ILE A 500 10.18 12.64 12.71
CA ILE A 500 11.47 12.96 12.09
C ILE A 500 11.43 12.43 10.66
N TYR A 501 11.55 13.34 9.68
CA TYR A 501 11.62 12.95 8.26
C TYR A 501 13.06 12.98 7.74
N ARG A 502 13.90 13.85 8.31
CA ARG A 502 15.29 14.06 7.92
C ARG A 502 16.19 14.13 9.15
N THR A 503 17.48 13.89 8.96
CA THR A 503 18.47 14.04 10.03
C THR A 503 18.58 15.47 10.56
N GLU A 504 18.23 16.46 9.74
CA GLU A 504 18.18 17.88 10.11
C GLU A 504 17.09 18.19 11.15
N ASP A 505 16.02 17.39 11.21
CA ASP A 505 14.89 17.61 12.13
C ASP A 505 15.22 17.19 13.57
N ILE A 506 16.32 16.44 13.78
CA ILE A 506 16.68 15.86 15.08
C ILE A 506 16.98 16.95 16.11
N SER A 507 17.92 17.85 15.82
CA SER A 507 18.33 18.90 16.76
C SER A 507 17.22 19.90 17.10
N PRO A 508 16.45 20.43 16.11
CA PRO A 508 15.32 21.30 16.39
C PRO A 508 14.27 20.66 17.30
N THR A 509 13.98 19.38 17.07
CA THR A 509 13.03 18.62 17.89
C THR A 509 13.52 18.45 19.32
N ILE A 510 14.79 18.09 19.53
CA ILE A 510 15.38 17.96 20.87
C ILE A 510 15.34 19.30 21.61
N ASN A 511 15.69 20.40 20.95
CA ASN A 511 15.63 21.74 21.54
C ASN A 511 14.21 22.11 21.98
N LEU A 512 13.20 21.78 21.16
CA LEU A 512 11.81 22.04 21.50
C LEU A 512 11.33 21.16 22.68
N LEU A 513 11.75 19.89 22.73
CA LEU A 513 11.45 19.00 23.85
C LEU A 513 12.10 19.47 25.16
N GLU A 514 13.35 19.94 25.10
CA GLU A 514 14.02 20.56 26.24
C GLU A 514 13.26 21.80 26.72
N ALA A 515 12.80 22.64 25.79
CA ALA A 515 12.05 23.85 26.08
C ALA A 515 10.72 23.59 26.83
N THR A 516 10.17 22.36 26.80
CA THR A 516 8.98 21.98 27.57
C THR A 516 9.24 21.80 29.08
N CYS A 517 10.47 22.06 29.54
CA CYS A 517 10.91 21.99 30.93
C CYS A 517 10.64 20.61 31.60
N PRO A 518 11.26 19.52 31.14
CA PRO A 518 11.09 18.22 31.75
C PRO A 518 11.64 18.18 33.18
N SER A 519 10.78 17.91 34.16
CA SER A 519 11.16 17.81 35.58
C SER A 519 10.60 16.53 36.20
N ARG A 520 11.05 16.19 37.42
CA ARG A 520 10.51 15.02 38.15
C ARG A 520 9.05 15.19 38.55
N GLU A 521 8.62 16.42 38.77
CA GLU A 521 7.23 16.75 39.13
C GLU A 521 6.31 16.82 37.91
N SER A 522 6.88 17.15 36.74
CA SER A 522 6.18 17.19 35.46
C SER A 522 7.00 16.48 34.38
N PRO A 523 6.98 15.13 34.35
CA PRO A 523 7.79 14.36 33.42
C PRO A 523 7.28 14.50 31.99
N VAL A 524 8.16 14.22 31.02
CA VAL A 524 7.87 14.23 29.59
C VAL A 524 8.17 12.87 28.99
N ALA A 525 7.17 12.23 28.36
CA ALA A 525 7.37 11.04 27.56
C ALA A 525 7.42 11.41 26.07
N SER A 526 8.60 11.28 25.47
CA SER A 526 8.83 11.52 24.05
C SER A 526 8.84 10.20 23.28
N TYR A 527 7.83 10.04 22.43
CA TYR A 527 7.76 8.97 21.44
C TYR A 527 8.32 9.56 20.14
N VAL A 528 9.43 9.01 19.64
CA VAL A 528 10.11 9.52 18.46
C VAL A 528 9.84 8.59 17.29
N LEU A 529 9.27 9.11 16.22
CA LEU A 529 8.95 8.34 15.02
C LEU A 529 9.83 8.80 13.86
N HIS A 530 10.83 8.00 13.53
CA HIS A 530 11.60 8.18 12.30
C HIS A 530 10.80 7.61 11.14
N LEU A 531 10.29 8.49 10.28
CA LEU A 531 9.35 8.14 9.22
C LEU A 531 10.06 8.20 7.87
N MET A 532 10.10 7.06 7.18
CA MET A 532 10.82 6.88 5.93
C MET A 532 9.88 6.36 4.83
N GLU A 533 10.14 6.76 3.59
CA GLU A 533 9.36 6.28 2.44
C GLU A 533 9.65 4.81 2.14
N LEU A 534 8.58 4.00 2.07
CA LEU A 534 8.64 2.61 1.66
C LEU A 534 8.80 2.53 0.15
N VAL A 535 10.03 2.30 -0.30
CA VAL A 535 10.31 2.03 -1.72
C VAL A 535 10.44 0.52 -1.91
N GLY A 536 9.46 -0.07 -2.61
CA GLY A 536 9.42 -1.47 -3.06
C GLY A 536 9.53 -2.55 -1.98
N GLN A 537 8.75 -2.40 -0.93
CA GLN A 537 8.23 -3.49 -0.09
C GLN A 537 6.69 -3.41 -0.15
N ALA A 538 5.99 -4.55 -0.05
CA ALA A 538 4.52 -4.56 -0.04
C ALA A 538 3.91 -4.37 1.35
N ASN A 539 4.73 -4.41 2.40
CA ASN A 539 4.28 -4.26 3.79
C ASN A 539 5.00 -3.09 4.45
N PRO A 540 4.26 -2.23 5.17
CA PRO A 540 4.88 -1.23 6.02
C PRO A 540 5.63 -1.92 7.16
N ILE A 541 6.84 -1.47 7.46
CA ILE A 541 7.61 -1.98 8.58
C ILE A 541 7.51 -0.97 9.72
N PHE A 542 7.01 -1.43 10.86
CA PHE A 542 7.01 -0.66 12.10
C PHE A 542 7.97 -1.31 13.09
N ILE A 543 9.09 -0.67 13.37
CA ILE A 543 10.13 -1.15 14.28
C ILE A 543 10.04 -0.36 15.57
N SER A 544 9.83 -1.03 16.70
CA SER A 544 9.99 -0.42 18.02
C SER A 544 11.41 -0.69 18.54
N HIS A 545 12.18 0.36 18.77
CA HIS A 545 13.49 0.25 19.41
C HIS A 545 13.31 0.40 20.92
N LYS A 546 13.09 -0.73 21.61
CA LYS A 546 13.11 -0.72 23.08
C LYS A 546 14.56 -0.58 23.54
N LEU A 547 14.86 0.49 24.28
CA LEU A 547 16.19 0.86 24.81
C LEU A 547 16.88 -0.23 25.66
N GLN A 548 16.21 -1.34 26.00
CA GLN A 548 16.72 -2.40 26.87
C GLN A 548 17.06 -3.72 26.16
N THR A 549 16.83 -3.85 24.85
CA THR A 549 17.07 -5.13 24.14
C THR A 549 18.29 -5.04 23.21
N ARG A 550 19.32 -5.79 23.59
CA ARG A 550 20.49 -6.28 22.84
C ARG A 550 20.59 -5.80 21.38
N ARG A 551 21.67 -5.07 21.07
CA ARG A 551 22.08 -4.64 19.71
C ARG A 551 21.79 -5.73 18.67
N THR A 552 20.71 -5.56 17.90
CA THR A 552 20.58 -6.21 16.60
C THR A 552 21.42 -5.39 15.63
N GLU A 553 22.62 -5.89 15.38
CA GLU A 553 23.48 -5.47 14.26
C GLU A 553 22.66 -5.64 12.97
N GLU A 554 22.07 -4.56 12.41
CA GLU A 554 21.81 -4.44 10.94
C GLU A 554 21.09 -3.17 10.45
N THR A 555 20.60 -2.23 11.28
CA THR A 555 19.88 -1.03 10.72
C THR A 555 20.70 0.26 10.79
N SER A 556 21.52 0.51 9.75
CA SER A 556 22.31 1.76 9.65
C SER A 556 21.47 3.04 9.53
N TYR A 557 20.20 2.92 9.10
CA TYR A 557 19.37 4.05 8.67
C TYR A 557 18.89 4.97 9.81
N SER A 558 18.71 4.45 11.02
CA SER A 558 18.18 5.21 12.18
C SER A 558 19.22 5.47 13.27
N ASN A 559 20.49 5.13 13.05
CA ASN A 559 21.53 5.23 14.08
C ASN A 559 21.72 6.66 14.61
N ASN A 560 21.66 7.67 13.74
CA ASN A 560 21.80 9.06 14.16
C ASN A 560 20.65 9.48 15.09
N VAL A 561 19.41 9.07 14.77
CA VAL A 561 18.24 9.33 15.62
C VAL A 561 18.40 8.60 16.96
N LEU A 562 18.79 7.33 16.92
CA LEU A 562 19.00 6.50 18.12
C LEU A 562 20.02 7.13 19.07
N VAL A 563 21.21 7.48 18.56
CA VAL A 563 22.30 8.04 19.36
C VAL A 563 21.93 9.41 19.95
N SER A 564 21.30 10.29 19.16
CA SER A 564 20.94 11.63 19.63
C SER A 564 19.88 11.60 20.73
N PHE A 565 18.84 10.77 20.57
CA PHE A 565 17.77 10.66 21.56
C PHE A 565 18.16 9.80 22.78
N GLU A 566 19.09 8.86 22.63
CA GLU A 566 19.74 8.21 23.78
C GLU A 566 20.55 9.21 24.62
N LYS A 567 21.25 10.13 23.98
CA LYS A 567 21.96 11.21 24.68
C LYS A 567 20.97 12.09 25.46
N PHE A 568 19.90 12.55 24.79
CA PHE A 568 18.85 13.35 25.43
C PHE A 568 18.22 12.65 26.65
N HIS A 569 17.97 11.33 26.56
CA HIS A 569 17.45 10.55 27.68
C HIS A 569 18.42 10.50 28.87
N LYS A 570 19.74 10.43 28.61
CA LYS A 570 20.77 10.45 29.66
C LYS A 570 20.88 11.82 30.33
N ASP A 571 20.79 12.89 29.54
CA ASP A 571 20.91 14.27 30.02
C ASP A 571 19.77 14.62 31.00
N PHE A 572 18.56 14.09 30.79
CA PHE A 572 17.37 14.32 31.64
C PHE A 572 16.88 13.06 32.38
N TYR A 573 17.82 12.27 32.91
CA TYR A 573 17.51 10.98 33.54
C TYR A 573 16.48 11.10 34.69
N GLY A 574 15.39 10.34 34.57
CA GLY A 574 14.29 10.33 35.55
C GLY A 574 13.23 11.43 35.36
N SER A 575 13.44 12.36 34.43
CA SER A 575 12.46 13.39 34.03
C SER A 575 11.89 13.14 32.62
N VAL A 576 12.67 12.48 31.75
CA VAL A 576 12.28 12.17 30.37
C VAL A 576 12.29 10.67 30.10
N PHE A 577 11.18 10.17 29.54
CA PHE A 577 11.11 8.83 28.95
C PHE A 577 11.18 8.94 27.43
N VAL A 578 12.04 8.15 26.79
CA VAL A 578 12.18 8.16 25.32
C VAL A 578 11.88 6.78 24.77
N SER A 579 11.04 6.71 23.74
CA SER A 579 10.80 5.48 22.98
C SER A 579 10.89 5.78 21.49
N ILE A 580 11.77 5.07 20.79
CA ILE A 580 12.09 5.36 19.39
C ILE A 580 11.46 4.30 18.50
N TYR A 581 10.82 4.75 17.43
CA TYR A 581 10.17 3.92 16.44
C TYR A 581 10.69 4.30 15.05
N THR A 582 10.74 3.31 14.15
CA THR A 582 11.01 3.55 12.73
C THR A 582 9.83 2.99 11.94
N ALA A 583 9.20 3.82 11.12
CA ALA A 583 8.12 3.42 10.22
C ALA A 583 8.57 3.62 8.77
N LEU A 584 8.53 2.53 8.00
CA LEU A 584 8.70 2.54 6.54
C LEU A 584 7.32 2.38 5.92
N SER A 585 6.79 3.46 5.31
CA SER A 585 5.41 3.48 4.79
C SER A 585 5.29 4.26 3.48
N MET A 586 4.21 4.05 2.73
CA MET A 586 3.94 4.80 1.51
C MET A 586 3.43 6.21 1.85
N PRO A 587 3.80 7.26 1.07
CA PRO A 587 3.47 8.65 1.38
C PRO A 587 2.01 8.92 1.68
N ASP A 588 1.11 8.30 0.91
CA ASP A 588 -0.34 8.48 1.05
C ASP A 588 -0.90 7.94 2.37
N THR A 589 -0.23 6.98 3.01
CA THR A 589 -0.73 6.29 4.23
C THR A 589 0.08 6.61 5.48
N MET A 590 1.16 7.38 5.34
CA MET A 590 2.05 7.79 6.43
C MET A 590 1.34 8.52 7.58
N HIS A 591 0.32 9.32 7.27
CA HIS A 591 -0.47 10.02 8.28
C HIS A 591 -1.17 9.03 9.23
N GLY A 592 -1.59 7.88 8.71
CA GLY A 592 -2.19 6.81 9.50
C GLY A 592 -1.22 6.22 10.51
N ASP A 593 0.06 6.05 10.17
CA ASP A 593 1.06 5.51 11.10
C ASP A 593 1.34 6.48 12.25
N ILE A 594 1.42 7.78 11.94
CA ILE A 594 1.56 8.85 12.94
C ILE A 594 0.36 8.83 13.89
N CYS A 595 -0.85 8.86 13.35
CA CYS A 595 -2.08 8.88 14.16
C CYS A 595 -2.29 7.58 14.95
N MET A 596 -1.97 6.40 14.39
CA MET A 596 -2.02 5.12 15.12
C MET A 596 -1.04 5.09 16.28
N LEU A 597 0.20 5.56 16.06
CA LEU A 597 1.19 5.58 17.13
C LEU A 597 0.79 6.55 18.24
N ALA A 598 0.27 7.72 17.86
CA ALA A 598 -0.28 8.69 18.79
C ALA A 598 -1.43 8.10 19.61
N LEU A 599 -2.34 7.36 18.98
CA LEU A 599 -3.48 6.72 19.62
C LEU A 599 -3.04 5.62 20.61
N ASN A 600 -2.15 4.73 20.18
CA ASN A 600 -1.66 3.59 20.96
C ASN A 600 -0.85 4.01 22.20
N ASN A 601 -0.06 5.07 22.06
CA ASN A 601 0.74 5.62 23.16
C ASN A 601 0.01 6.74 23.92
N THR A 602 -1.26 7.02 23.59
CA THR A 602 -2.11 8.05 24.25
C THR A 602 -1.42 9.42 24.32
N THR A 603 -0.83 9.86 23.22
CA THR A 603 -0.09 11.14 23.17
C THR A 603 -1.04 12.33 23.21
N SER A 604 -0.61 13.42 23.85
CA SER A 604 -1.36 14.67 23.96
C SER A 604 -0.98 15.70 22.90
N LEU A 605 0.24 15.58 22.34
CA LEU A 605 0.77 16.48 21.31
C LEU A 605 1.55 15.70 20.25
N ILE A 606 1.25 15.95 18.97
CA ILE A 606 2.06 15.48 17.84
C ILE A 606 2.88 16.66 17.32
N LEU A 607 4.21 16.54 17.28
CA LEU A 607 5.12 17.52 16.70
C LEU A 607 5.51 17.09 15.29
N LEU A 608 5.24 17.96 14.32
CA LEU A 608 5.55 17.78 12.90
C LEU A 608 6.55 18.85 12.46
N PRO A 609 7.68 18.48 11.84
CA PRO A 609 8.56 19.47 11.24
C PRO A 609 7.92 20.07 9.98
N PHE A 610 8.26 21.31 9.68
CA PHE A 610 7.79 21.99 8.48
C PHE A 610 8.41 21.42 7.20
N HIS A 611 7.66 21.48 6.11
CA HIS A 611 8.04 20.87 4.83
C HIS A 611 9.22 21.57 4.12
N GLN A 612 9.57 22.77 4.55
CA GLN A 612 10.67 23.56 4.03
C GLN A 612 11.80 23.65 5.05
N THR A 613 13.04 23.46 4.60
CA THR A 613 14.24 23.75 5.39
C THR A 613 15.03 24.90 4.79
N TRP A 614 15.62 25.68 5.67
CA TRP A 614 16.37 26.89 5.35
C TRP A 614 17.86 26.68 5.60
N SER A 615 18.69 27.40 4.86
CA SER A 615 20.12 27.48 5.09
C SER A 615 20.45 28.00 6.48
N ALA A 616 21.66 27.68 6.96
CA ALA A 616 22.18 28.17 8.23
C ALA A 616 22.09 29.70 8.35
N ASP A 617 22.30 30.38 7.23
CA ASP A 617 22.29 31.84 7.12
C ASP A 617 20.87 32.43 6.94
N GLY A 618 19.82 31.59 6.92
CA GLY A 618 18.43 32.00 6.71
C GLY A 618 18.12 32.56 5.31
N SER A 619 19.12 32.63 4.42
CA SER A 619 19.08 33.33 3.14
C SER A 619 18.53 32.53 1.97
N ALA A 620 18.59 31.20 2.05
CA ALA A 620 18.20 30.31 0.96
C ALA A 620 17.39 29.10 1.44
N LEU A 621 16.42 28.69 0.62
CA LEU A 621 15.64 27.48 0.80
C LEU A 621 16.49 26.27 0.36
N ILE A 622 16.79 25.35 1.29
CA ILE A 622 17.59 24.14 0.99
C ILE A 622 16.70 23.06 0.37
N SER A 623 15.49 22.91 0.88
CA SER A 623 14.61 21.85 0.41
C SER A 623 13.15 22.19 0.64
N ASN A 624 12.30 21.71 -0.27
CA ASN A 624 10.86 21.84 -0.19
C ASN A 624 10.23 20.52 -0.66
N SER A 625 9.52 19.86 0.23
CA SER A 625 8.88 18.57 -0.06
C SER A 625 7.36 18.72 -0.07
N ASN A 626 6.76 18.66 -1.27
CA ASN A 626 5.30 18.59 -1.42
C ASN A 626 4.69 17.35 -0.72
N MET A 627 5.47 16.28 -0.61
CA MET A 627 5.07 15.07 0.10
C MET A 627 4.87 15.35 1.60
N ILE A 628 5.84 15.97 2.28
CA ILE A 628 5.75 16.35 3.70
C ILE A 628 4.61 17.35 3.91
N ARG A 629 4.44 18.28 2.96
CA ARG A 629 3.34 19.25 2.99
C ARG A 629 1.97 18.56 3.00
N ASN A 630 1.76 17.62 2.09
CA ASN A 630 0.51 16.86 2.02
C ASN A 630 0.31 16.00 3.27
N LEU A 631 1.38 15.37 3.76
CA LEU A 631 1.37 14.59 5.00
C LEU A 631 0.94 15.43 6.21
N ASN A 632 1.54 16.61 6.42
CA ASN A 632 1.18 17.50 7.53
C ASN A 632 -0.28 17.95 7.45
N LYS A 633 -0.80 18.24 6.25
CA LYS A 633 -2.23 18.54 6.04
C LYS A 633 -3.12 17.36 6.43
N SER A 634 -2.79 16.15 5.98
CA SER A 634 -3.56 14.94 6.33
C SER A 634 -3.54 14.63 7.82
N VAL A 635 -2.40 14.84 8.52
CA VAL A 635 -2.33 14.67 9.97
C VAL A 635 -3.18 15.72 10.69
N LEU A 636 -3.11 16.99 10.29
CA LEU A 636 -3.90 18.07 10.90
C LEU A 636 -5.43 17.84 10.82
N ASP A 637 -5.91 17.14 9.79
CA ASP A 637 -7.33 16.88 9.59
C ASP A 637 -7.82 15.62 10.34
N VAL A 638 -6.94 14.68 10.69
CA VAL A 638 -7.31 13.34 11.23
C VAL A 638 -6.71 13.05 12.61
N ALA A 639 -5.81 13.89 13.14
CA ALA A 639 -5.08 13.61 14.37
C ALA A 639 -5.98 13.37 15.60
N PRO A 640 -5.67 12.36 16.44
CA PRO A 640 -6.44 12.03 17.64
C PRO A 640 -6.13 12.94 18.85
N CYS A 641 -5.20 13.88 18.71
CA CYS A 641 -4.77 14.82 19.75
C CYS A 641 -4.32 16.16 19.13
N SER A 642 -3.84 17.09 19.95
CA SER A 642 -3.34 18.38 19.48
C SER A 642 -2.09 18.20 18.60
N VAL A 643 -1.93 19.06 17.59
CA VAL A 643 -0.84 18.98 16.60
C VAL A 643 -0.07 20.29 16.60
N GLY A 644 1.26 20.21 16.71
CA GLY A 644 2.18 21.33 16.55
C GLY A 644 2.99 21.20 15.26
N ILE A 645 2.97 22.21 14.40
CA ILE A 645 3.91 22.31 13.26
C ILE A 645 5.06 23.24 13.67
N PHE A 646 6.28 22.70 13.65
CA PHE A 646 7.47 23.44 14.02
C PHE A 646 8.26 23.89 12.79
N VAL A 647 8.33 25.20 12.61
CA VAL A 647 9.12 25.87 11.58
C VAL A 647 10.42 26.32 12.21
N TYR A 648 11.46 25.53 12.01
CA TYR A 648 12.79 25.85 12.52
C TYR A 648 13.51 26.81 11.57
N ARG A 649 14.02 27.92 12.12
CA ARG A 649 14.94 28.83 11.44
C ARG A 649 16.32 28.65 12.06
N SER A 650 17.33 28.44 11.23
CA SER A 650 18.69 28.20 11.70
C SER A 650 19.31 29.46 12.31
N SER A 651 20.14 29.25 13.32
CA SER A 651 20.62 30.24 14.27
C SER A 651 21.83 31.04 13.76
N SER A 652 21.75 31.68 12.60
CA SER A 652 22.73 32.73 12.29
C SER A 652 22.43 33.97 13.13
N GLY A 653 22.89 33.97 14.38
CA GLY A 653 22.83 35.10 15.32
C GLY A 653 21.79 35.02 16.45
N ARG A 654 21.01 33.94 16.56
CA ARG A 654 20.03 33.73 17.66
C ARG A 654 20.42 32.56 18.55
N ARG A 655 20.06 32.62 19.83
CA ARG A 655 20.60 31.74 20.89
C ARG A 655 19.87 30.42 20.90
N THR A 656 20.57 29.29 21.05
CA THR A 656 19.93 28.04 21.47
C THR A 656 19.83 27.97 22.99
N ILE A 657 18.91 27.16 23.53
CA ILE A 657 18.76 26.96 24.99
C ILE A 657 20.05 26.39 25.63
N ASN A 658 20.92 25.76 24.84
CA ASN A 658 22.23 25.32 25.32
C ASN A 658 23.29 26.43 25.30
N ASP A 659 23.21 27.37 24.34
CA ASP A 659 24.10 28.53 24.28
C ASP A 659 23.78 29.59 25.36
N THR A 660 22.55 29.62 25.88
CA THR A 660 22.16 30.56 26.95
C THR A 660 22.89 30.31 28.26
N VAL A 661 23.29 29.06 28.55
CA VAL A 661 24.11 28.70 29.72
C VAL A 661 25.50 29.33 29.63
N SER A 662 26.07 29.44 28.43
CA SER A 662 27.39 30.04 28.21
C SER A 662 27.39 31.57 28.30
N ASN A 663 26.25 32.21 28.01
CA ASN A 663 26.13 33.66 27.84
C ASN A 663 25.29 34.38 28.91
N LEU A 664 24.78 33.69 29.95
CA LEU A 664 23.95 34.26 31.03
C LEU A 664 22.71 35.03 30.52
N SER A 665 22.14 34.58 29.39
CA SER A 665 21.07 35.28 28.69
C SER A 665 19.78 34.45 28.66
N SER A 666 18.61 35.08 28.75
CA SER A 666 17.31 34.40 28.58
C SER A 666 17.00 34.09 27.11
N TYR A 667 16.29 32.98 26.88
CA TYR A 667 15.67 32.64 25.60
C TYR A 667 14.26 33.25 25.57
N ASN A 668 14.02 34.17 24.63
CA ASN A 668 12.78 34.97 24.64
C ASN A 668 11.74 34.38 23.69
N ILE A 669 10.59 33.98 24.23
CA ILE A 669 9.47 33.41 23.47
C ILE A 669 8.29 34.40 23.49
N CYS A 670 7.72 34.70 22.32
CA CYS A 670 6.49 35.46 22.19
C CYS A 670 5.32 34.54 21.84
N MET A 671 4.27 34.57 22.66
CA MET A 671 3.00 33.89 22.38
C MET A 671 1.97 34.92 21.94
N ILE A 672 1.38 34.72 20.76
CA ILE A 672 0.36 35.63 20.21
C ILE A 672 -1.02 35.03 20.46
N PHE A 673 -1.89 35.79 21.14
CA PHE A 673 -3.24 35.37 21.51
C PHE A 673 -4.29 36.24 20.80
N LEU A 674 -4.98 35.65 19.82
CA LEU A 674 -6.15 36.20 19.12
C LEU A 674 -7.47 35.68 19.73
N GLY A 675 -7.41 34.59 20.49
CA GLY A 675 -8.53 33.90 21.13
C GLY A 675 -8.93 32.58 20.46
N GLY A 676 -9.71 31.77 21.15
CA GLY A 676 -10.22 30.51 20.63
C GLY A 676 -9.40 29.28 21.01
N LYS A 677 -9.81 28.13 20.45
CA LYS A 677 -9.37 26.78 20.89
C LYS A 677 -7.86 26.55 20.73
N ASP A 678 -7.33 26.89 19.56
CA ASP A 678 -5.92 26.69 19.23
C ASP A 678 -4.99 27.56 20.08
N ASP A 679 -5.38 28.83 20.29
CA ASP A 679 -4.61 29.77 21.12
C ASP A 679 -4.60 29.37 22.60
N ARG A 680 -5.72 28.87 23.12
CA ARG A 680 -5.80 28.33 24.49
C ARG A 680 -4.85 27.16 24.72
N GLU A 681 -4.79 26.25 23.74
CA GLU A 681 -3.86 25.13 23.75
C GLU A 681 -2.40 25.62 23.67
N ALA A 682 -2.13 26.64 22.85
CA ALA A 682 -0.83 27.26 22.71
C ALA A 682 -0.35 27.96 24.00
N VAL A 683 -1.24 28.68 24.70
CA VAL A 683 -0.95 29.27 26.01
C VAL A 683 -0.59 28.19 27.02
N THR A 684 -1.31 27.07 27.02
CA THR A 684 -1.04 25.97 27.96
C THR A 684 0.35 25.36 27.76
N LEU A 685 0.80 25.26 26.50
CA LEU A 685 2.19 24.85 26.24
C LEU A 685 3.17 25.94 26.70
N ALA A 686 2.91 27.20 26.38
CA ALA A 686 3.78 28.31 26.77
C ALA A 686 3.93 28.40 28.29
N THR A 687 2.84 28.36 29.07
CA THR A 687 2.90 28.39 30.54
C THR A 687 3.70 27.23 31.13
N ARG A 688 3.73 26.08 30.45
CA ARG A 688 4.61 24.96 30.84
C ARG A 688 6.08 25.27 30.56
N MET A 689 6.40 25.86 29.40
CA MET A 689 7.76 26.25 29.03
C MET A 689 8.32 27.33 29.98
N ALA A 690 7.47 28.22 30.50
CA ALA A 690 7.84 29.25 31.49
C ALA A 690 8.30 28.70 32.85
N ARG A 691 8.21 27.39 33.08
CA ARG A 691 8.77 26.75 34.29
C ARG A 691 10.31 26.66 34.22
N ASP A 692 10.90 26.76 33.03
CA ASP A 692 12.35 26.81 32.87
C ASP A 692 12.85 28.24 33.14
N PRO A 693 13.71 28.47 34.15
CA PRO A 693 14.24 29.81 34.46
C PRO A 693 15.10 30.41 33.33
N ARG A 694 15.46 29.62 32.31
CA ARG A 694 16.18 30.09 31.13
C ARG A 694 15.25 30.74 30.08
N ILE A 695 13.93 30.58 30.20
CA ILE A 695 12.95 30.97 29.19
C ILE A 695 12.08 32.11 29.71
N ASN A 696 12.10 33.24 29.00
CA ASN A 696 11.18 34.36 29.27
C ASN A 696 10.04 34.34 28.26
N ILE A 697 8.80 34.34 28.75
CA ILE A 697 7.63 34.27 27.88
C ILE A 697 6.87 35.59 27.91
N THR A 698 6.61 36.16 26.73
CA THR A 698 5.73 37.32 26.57
C THR A 698 4.44 36.89 25.87
N VAL A 699 3.31 37.00 26.55
CA VAL A 699 1.97 36.74 25.99
C VAL A 699 1.37 38.06 25.52
N VAL A 700 1.13 38.18 24.22
CA VAL A 700 0.54 39.36 23.58
C VAL A 700 -0.90 39.05 23.18
N ARG A 701 -1.86 39.62 23.93
CA ARG A 701 -3.29 39.54 23.58
C ARG A 701 -3.67 40.68 22.65
N MET A 702 -4.20 40.34 21.48
CA MET A 702 -4.80 41.34 20.59
C MET A 702 -6.26 41.58 20.97
N ILE A 703 -6.64 42.85 21.04
CA ILE A 703 -8.00 43.28 21.40
C ILE A 703 -8.50 44.21 20.31
N THR A 704 -9.77 44.06 19.93
CA THR A 704 -10.44 44.97 18.99
C THR A 704 -11.27 46.00 19.78
N THR A 705 -11.29 47.23 19.28
CA THR A 705 -12.12 48.34 19.80
C THR A 705 -13.56 48.29 19.28
N ASP A 706 -13.85 47.49 18.25
CA ASP A 706 -15.17 47.40 17.63
C ASP A 706 -16.16 46.57 18.48
N GLU A 707 -17.30 47.16 18.83
CA GLU A 707 -18.35 46.53 19.62
C GLU A 707 -19.11 45.44 18.84
N LYS A 708 -19.19 45.53 17.50
CA LYS A 708 -19.89 44.51 16.68
C LYS A 708 -19.13 43.19 16.59
N ALA A 709 -17.81 43.22 16.70
CA ALA A 709 -16.97 42.03 16.76
C ALA A 709 -17.06 41.30 18.12
N ARG A 710 -17.68 41.92 19.14
CA ARG A 710 -17.83 41.34 20.49
C ARG A 710 -18.94 40.30 20.60
N GLU A 711 -19.84 40.16 19.63
CA GLU A 711 -21.01 39.26 19.72
C GLU A 711 -20.71 37.78 19.43
N ASN A 712 -19.50 37.43 18.96
CA ASN A 712 -19.16 36.03 18.70
C ASN A 712 -18.73 35.30 19.99
N SER A 713 -19.63 34.44 20.49
CA SER A 713 -19.46 33.41 21.54
C SER A 713 -18.96 33.93 22.91
N GLU A 714 -19.89 34.41 23.75
CA GLU A 714 -19.61 34.73 25.17
C GLU A 714 -18.90 33.58 25.90
N TRP A 715 -19.22 32.33 25.56
CA TRP A 715 -18.59 31.13 26.12
C TRP A 715 -17.10 31.00 25.79
N ASP A 716 -16.70 31.26 24.55
CA ASP A 716 -15.27 31.20 24.19
C ASP A 716 -14.50 32.33 24.88
N LYS A 717 -15.09 33.52 25.02
CA LYS A 717 -14.48 34.62 25.78
C LYS A 717 -14.31 34.29 27.25
N MET A 718 -15.31 33.69 27.90
CA MET A 718 -15.21 33.26 29.29
C MET A 718 -14.08 32.23 29.47
N LEU A 719 -13.93 31.29 28.53
CA LEU A 719 -12.86 30.30 28.58
C LEU A 719 -11.48 30.90 28.29
N ASP A 720 -11.40 31.86 27.37
CA ASP A 720 -10.17 32.60 27.07
C ASP A 720 -9.72 33.43 28.28
N ASP A 721 -10.65 34.16 28.92
CA ASP A 721 -10.35 34.95 30.11
C ASP A 721 -9.97 34.08 31.31
N GLU A 722 -10.56 32.89 31.47
CA GLU A 722 -10.21 31.96 32.55
C GLU A 722 -8.77 31.46 32.43
N ILE A 723 -8.33 31.06 31.23
CA ILE A 723 -6.93 30.63 31.03
C ILE A 723 -5.97 31.81 31.21
N LEU A 724 -6.34 32.99 30.72
CA LEU A 724 -5.49 34.18 30.84
C LEU A 724 -5.42 34.72 32.28
N ARG A 725 -6.34 34.37 33.19
CA ARG A 725 -6.25 34.74 34.61
C ARG A 725 -4.98 34.19 35.26
N GLU A 726 -4.62 32.93 34.96
CA GLU A 726 -3.40 32.31 35.50
C GLU A 726 -2.13 33.00 34.99
N VAL A 727 -2.17 33.47 33.74
CA VAL A 727 -1.10 34.27 33.13
C VAL A 727 -1.02 35.67 33.75
N LYS A 728 -2.17 36.31 33.98
CA LYS A 728 -2.27 37.66 34.58
C LYS A 728 -1.89 37.69 36.06
N SER A 729 -2.12 36.61 36.80
CA SER A 729 -1.84 36.55 38.23
C SER A 729 -0.34 36.47 38.57
N ASN A 730 0.55 36.35 37.56
CA ASN A 730 2.01 36.26 37.73
C ASN A 730 2.46 35.25 38.80
N THR A 731 1.68 34.18 38.98
CA THR A 731 1.99 33.09 39.92
C THR A 731 3.20 32.26 39.48
N LEU A 732 3.57 32.34 38.21
CA LEU A 732 4.79 31.78 37.60
C LEU A 732 5.76 32.94 37.35
N VAL A 733 7.02 32.78 37.76
CA VAL A 733 7.96 33.89 38.03
C VAL A 733 8.40 34.69 36.79
N ASP A 734 8.21 34.20 35.55
CA ASP A 734 8.84 34.82 34.36
C ASP A 734 7.91 34.99 33.14
N ILE A 735 6.61 35.26 33.36
CA ILE A 735 5.65 35.54 32.28
C ILE A 735 5.29 37.03 32.23
N PHE A 736 5.50 37.66 31.06
CA PHE A 736 5.08 39.02 30.77
C PHE A 736 3.78 39.02 29.97
N TYR A 737 2.77 39.77 30.43
CA TYR A 737 1.49 39.88 29.75
C TYR A 737 1.31 41.30 29.18
N SER A 738 0.93 41.40 27.90
CA SER A 738 0.68 42.68 27.21
C SER A 738 -0.61 42.62 26.41
N GLU A 739 -1.44 43.66 26.52
CA GLU A 739 -2.64 43.85 25.69
C GLU A 739 -2.34 44.91 24.62
N LYS A 740 -2.64 44.59 23.37
CA LYS A 740 -2.45 45.48 22.21
C LYS A 740 -3.79 45.65 21.49
N ALA A 741 -4.25 46.89 21.41
CA ALA A 741 -5.42 47.23 20.60
C ALA A 741 -5.02 47.27 19.12
N VAL A 742 -5.77 46.58 18.27
CA VAL A 742 -5.54 46.50 16.83
C VAL A 742 -6.89 46.65 16.12
N GLU A 743 -6.98 47.60 15.19
CA GLU A 743 -8.21 47.89 14.46
C GLU A 743 -8.36 47.02 13.20
N ASP A 744 -7.27 46.88 12.43
CA ASP A 744 -7.27 46.17 11.14
C ASP A 744 -6.08 45.20 10.97
N ALA A 745 -6.19 44.29 10.01
CA ALA A 745 -5.14 43.33 9.68
C ALA A 745 -3.79 43.97 9.25
N SER A 746 -3.82 45.19 8.71
CA SER A 746 -2.60 45.95 8.40
C SER A 746 -1.86 46.36 9.67
N GLU A 747 -2.57 46.76 10.72
CA GLU A 747 -1.99 47.07 12.02
C GLU A 747 -1.45 45.81 12.71
N THR A 748 -2.14 44.67 12.56
CA THR A 748 -1.64 43.36 13.01
C THR A 748 -0.28 43.06 12.39
N SER A 749 -0.16 43.21 11.07
CA SER A 749 1.09 43.00 10.33
C SER A 749 2.18 43.98 10.76
N GLY A 750 1.84 45.27 10.93
CA GLY A 750 2.78 46.29 11.42
C GLY A 750 3.31 45.98 12.83
N LEU A 751 2.42 45.58 13.75
CA LEU A 751 2.77 45.19 15.11
C LEU A 751 3.72 43.99 15.12
N LEU A 752 3.37 42.92 14.41
CA LEU A 752 4.22 41.73 14.32
C LEU A 752 5.60 42.07 13.76
N LYS A 753 5.68 42.91 12.71
CA LYS A 753 6.93 43.32 12.10
C LYS A 753 7.84 44.07 13.07
N SER A 754 7.26 44.86 13.98
CA SER A 754 8.00 45.57 15.02
C SER A 754 8.60 44.64 16.10
N MET A 755 8.03 43.44 16.29
CA MET A 755 8.41 42.52 17.36
C MET A 755 9.33 41.39 16.90
N VAL A 756 9.40 41.14 15.58
CA VAL A 756 10.14 40.00 14.99
C VAL A 756 11.62 39.97 15.39
N SER A 757 12.26 41.11 15.63
CA SER A 757 13.67 41.20 16.04
C SER A 757 13.93 40.81 17.49
N ASP A 758 12.92 40.87 18.35
CA ASP A 758 13.11 40.89 19.79
C ASP A 758 13.01 39.50 20.44
N PHE A 759 12.43 38.54 19.70
CA PHE A 759 12.15 37.19 20.17
C PHE A 759 12.89 36.14 19.35
N ASP A 760 13.30 35.06 20.02
CA ASP A 760 13.96 33.91 19.41
C ASP A 760 12.94 32.93 18.80
N MET A 761 11.73 32.87 19.38
CA MET A 761 10.66 31.98 18.96
C MET A 761 9.27 32.59 19.13
N PHE A 762 8.37 32.29 18.20
CA PHE A 762 6.94 32.60 18.27
C PHE A 762 6.10 31.34 18.46
N ILE A 763 5.08 31.42 19.31
CA ILE A 763 4.04 30.39 19.46
C ILE A 763 2.70 31.01 19.07
N VAL A 764 1.99 30.37 18.13
CA VAL A 764 0.71 30.86 17.62
C VAL A 764 -0.28 29.70 17.48
N GLY A 765 -1.57 29.96 17.71
CA GLY A 765 -2.61 29.02 17.32
C GLY A 765 -2.88 29.08 15.81
N ARG A 766 -3.27 27.96 15.21
CA ARG A 766 -3.56 27.86 13.77
C ARG A 766 -4.78 28.68 13.36
N GLY A 767 -5.85 28.65 14.16
CA GLY A 767 -7.06 29.44 13.93
C GLY A 767 -7.84 29.07 12.66
N LYS A 768 -7.85 27.80 12.25
CA LYS A 768 -8.44 27.33 10.98
C LYS A 768 -9.93 27.72 10.87
N GLY A 769 -10.29 28.45 9.82
CA GLY A 769 -11.68 28.79 9.49
C GLY A 769 -12.31 29.89 10.35
N ARG A 770 -11.52 30.59 11.18
CA ARG A 770 -11.99 31.73 11.97
C ARG A 770 -11.84 33.01 11.15
N LYS A 771 -12.97 33.66 10.85
CA LYS A 771 -12.95 35.05 10.38
C LYS A 771 -12.80 35.96 11.60
N SER A 772 -11.66 36.61 11.71
CA SER A 772 -11.39 37.60 12.75
C SER A 772 -11.00 38.92 12.09
N VAL A 773 -11.39 40.04 12.70
CA VAL A 773 -11.02 41.39 12.22
C VAL A 773 -9.50 41.53 12.11
N PHE A 774 -8.76 40.86 13.01
CA PHE A 774 -7.30 40.86 13.04
C PHE A 774 -6.63 40.22 11.81
N THR A 775 -7.36 39.38 11.08
CA THR A 775 -6.83 38.56 9.98
C THR A 775 -7.61 38.74 8.68
N ASP A 776 -8.58 39.65 8.66
CA ASP A 776 -9.44 39.87 7.49
C ASP A 776 -8.61 40.46 6.33
N GLY A 777 -8.77 39.90 5.13
CA GLY A 777 -7.94 40.22 3.95
C GLY A 777 -6.55 39.56 3.90
N LEU A 778 -5.94 39.17 5.03
CA LEU A 778 -4.65 38.44 5.02
C LEU A 778 -4.80 36.98 4.56
N GLU A 779 -6.00 36.42 4.62
CA GLU A 779 -6.27 35.03 4.19
C GLU A 779 -6.04 34.82 2.68
N GLU A 780 -6.31 35.84 1.85
CA GLU A 780 -6.10 35.77 0.39
C GLU A 780 -4.62 35.70 0.01
N TRP A 781 -3.76 36.22 0.88
CA TRP A 781 -2.30 36.28 0.70
C TRP A 781 -1.59 35.08 1.32
N SER A 782 -2.34 34.12 1.89
CA SER A 782 -1.76 32.97 2.57
C SER A 782 -1.30 31.88 1.59
N GLU A 783 0.01 31.60 1.60
CA GLU A 783 0.62 30.52 0.82
C GLU A 783 0.50 29.16 1.51
N PHE A 784 0.64 29.14 2.85
CA PHE A 784 0.69 27.92 3.67
C PHE A 784 -0.48 27.83 4.66
N LYS A 785 -1.64 27.39 4.16
CA LYS A 785 -2.86 27.14 4.97
C LYS A 785 -2.67 26.18 6.16
N GLU A 786 -1.64 25.34 6.12
CA GLU A 786 -1.25 24.48 7.24
C GLU A 786 -0.74 25.23 8.48
N LEU A 787 -0.16 26.43 8.31
CA LEU A 787 0.37 27.25 9.41
C LEU A 787 -0.66 28.25 10.00
N GLY A 788 -1.80 28.43 9.33
CA GLY A 788 -2.73 29.51 9.67
C GLY A 788 -2.18 30.89 9.30
N ILE A 789 -3.02 31.92 9.39
CA ILE A 789 -2.72 33.24 8.80
C ILE A 789 -1.49 33.89 9.45
N ILE A 790 -1.43 33.91 10.79
CA ILE A 790 -0.30 34.51 11.52
C ILE A 790 0.97 33.67 11.38
N GLY A 791 0.85 32.35 11.48
CA GLY A 791 2.00 31.46 11.32
C GLY A 791 2.61 31.60 9.93
N ASP A 792 1.79 31.66 8.89
CA ASP A 792 2.21 31.86 7.52
C ASP A 792 2.90 33.22 7.31
N LEU A 793 2.29 34.31 7.83
CA LEU A 793 2.86 35.66 7.79
C LEU A 793 4.26 35.72 8.44
N LEU A 794 4.41 35.13 9.63
CA LEU A 794 5.70 35.05 10.33
C LEU A 794 6.73 34.21 9.58
N THR A 795 6.30 33.27 8.74
CA THR A 795 7.21 32.45 7.94
C THR A 795 7.50 32.99 6.54
N SER A 796 6.74 33.99 6.09
CA SER A 796 6.90 34.61 4.78
C SER A 796 8.28 35.24 4.62
N GLN A 797 8.80 35.18 3.39
CA GLN A 797 10.05 35.85 3.02
C GLN A 797 9.96 37.36 3.17
N ASP A 798 8.78 37.94 2.90
CA ASP A 798 8.56 39.39 2.95
C ASP A 798 8.66 39.95 4.38
N PHE A 799 8.42 39.09 5.37
CA PHE A 799 8.48 39.44 6.77
C PHE A 799 9.90 39.37 7.36
N ASN A 800 10.83 38.71 6.65
CA ASN A 800 12.23 38.50 7.04
C ASN A 800 12.42 38.08 8.51
N CYS A 801 11.52 37.22 8.99
CA CYS A 801 11.57 36.71 10.35
C CYS A 801 12.60 35.60 10.47
N GLN A 802 13.58 35.81 11.35
CA GLN A 802 14.62 34.83 11.67
C GLN A 802 14.26 33.98 12.91
N ALA A 803 13.08 34.18 13.51
CA ALA A 803 12.63 33.42 14.68
C ALA A 803 12.07 32.07 14.25
N SER A 804 12.20 31.07 15.12
CA SER A 804 11.46 29.81 14.92
C SER A 804 9.98 30.01 15.24
N VAL A 805 9.09 29.36 14.50
CA VAL A 805 7.64 29.51 14.68
C VAL A 805 7.03 28.14 15.00
N LEU A 806 6.30 28.05 16.10
CA LEU A 806 5.50 26.88 16.45
C LEU A 806 4.02 27.21 16.31
N VAL A 807 3.36 26.53 15.37
CA VAL A 807 1.93 26.64 15.14
C VAL A 807 1.23 25.49 15.84
N ILE A 808 0.27 25.77 16.70
CA ILE A 808 -0.48 24.76 17.46
C ILE A 808 -1.92 24.70 16.97
N GLN A 809 -2.42 23.49 16.77
CA GLN A 809 -3.82 23.19 16.55
C GLN A 809 -4.31 22.30 17.68
N GLN A 810 -5.41 22.70 18.33
CA GLN A 810 -6.06 21.85 19.32
C GLN A 810 -6.71 20.65 18.63
N GLN A 811 -6.81 19.51 19.35
CA GLN A 811 -7.54 18.32 18.88
C GLN A 811 -8.90 18.69 18.29
N GLN A 812 -9.17 18.25 17.05
CA GLN A 812 -10.48 18.38 16.44
C GLN A 812 -11.38 17.23 16.89
N LEU A 813 -12.52 17.56 17.50
CA LEU A 813 -13.58 16.58 17.77
C LEU A 813 -14.42 16.46 16.49
N MET A 814 -14.34 15.32 15.81
CA MET A 814 -15.31 14.98 14.77
C MET A 814 -16.62 14.59 15.47
N ILE A 815 -17.59 15.49 15.47
CA ILE A 815 -18.96 15.26 15.96
C ILE A 815 -19.82 14.75 14.82
#